data_AF-A0A094MCV8-F1
#
_entry.id   AF-A0A094MCV8-F1
#
_cell.length_a   1.000
_cell.length_b   1.000
_cell.length_c   1.000
_cell.angle_alpha   90.00
_cell.angle_beta   90.00
_cell.angle_gamma   90.00
#
_symmetry.space_group_name_H-M   'P 1'
#
loop_
_entity.id
_entity.type
_entity.pdbx_description
1 polymer ?
#
loop_
_entity_poly.entity_id
_entity_poly.type
_entity_poly.pdbx_seq_one_letter_code
_entity_poly.pdbx_strand_id
1 'polypeptide(L)'
;DLRFNRIKEIQPGEFRRLKNLNTLLLNNNQIKRIPSGAFEDLENLKYLYLYKNEIQSIDRQAFKGLASLEQLYLHFNQIETLEPESFTHLPKLERLFLHNNRIAHLIPGTFSHLESMKRLRLDSNALHCDCEILWLAELLKTYAESGNAQAAATCEYPRRIQGRSVATITPEELNCERPRITSEPQDVDVTSGNTVYFTCRAEGNPKPEIIWLRNNNELSMKEDSRLNLLDDGTLMIQNTQETDQGIYQCMAKNVAGEVKTQEVTLRYFESPARPSFVIHPQNTEVLVGESVTLECSAAGHPQPRITWTKGDRTPLPSDPRITITPSGGLYIQNVKQEDSGEYTCFATNSIDNIHATAYIIVQALPQFTVTPQDKTVIEGQTVDFPCEAQGYPQPVIAWTKGGGQLSVDRRHLVLSSGTLRISRVALHDQGQYECQAVNIIGSQRIVVYLTVQPRVTPVFASVPSDMTVEVGTNVQIPCSAQGEPEPVITWNKDGVQVTESGKFHVSPEGFLTIRDVGTADEGRYECVARNTIGYSSVSMVLSVNVPNVSRNGDPFVQTSIVEAIATVDRAINSTRTHLFDSRPRSPNDLLALFRYPRDPYTVEQARAGEIFERTLQLIQDHVQDGLMVDLNGTSYHYNDLVSPQYLNLIANLSGCTAHRRVNNCSDMCFHQKYRTHDGTCNNLQHPMWGASLTAFERLLKSVYENGFNLPRGIEPKRLSNGYALPMPRLVSTTLIGTETITPDDQYTHMLMQWGQFLDHDLDLTVAALSEARFSDGQHCSSVCTNDPPCFSIMIPPNDPRVRNGARCMFFVRSSPVCGSGMTSLLMNSVYPREQINQLTSYIDASNVYGSSDHEALEIRDLASQRGLLRQGIVQRSGKPLLPFATGPPTECMRDENESPIPCFLAGDQRSNEQLGLTSIHTLWFREHNRIATELLKLNPHWDGDTIYHETRKIVGAEMQHITFSHWLPKIFGEVGMKMLGEYKGYDPSVNSGITNEFATAAFRFGHTLINPFLYRLDENFEPIPQGHLPLHKAFFSPFRIVNEGGIDPLLRGLFGVAGKMRVPSQLLNTELTERLFSMARTVALDLAAMNIQRGRDHGIPPYHDFRVYCNLSSAQTFEDLKNEIKNPEIREKLSRLYGSPLNIDLFPALMVEDLVPGSRLGPTLMCLLSTQFRRIRDGDRLWYENPGVFTPAQLTQIKQTSLARVLCDNGDNITRVQHDVFKVAEFPHGYSNCEDIPKLDLRMWQDCCE
;
A
#
# COMPACT_ATOMS: atom_id res chain seq x y z
N ASP A 1 -64.50 42.02 78.11
CA ASP A 1 -65.59 41.21 77.53
C ASP A 1 -66.49 42.16 76.76
N LEU A 2 -66.69 41.93 75.47
CA LEU A 2 -67.47 42.78 74.56
C LEU A 2 -68.57 41.98 73.85
N ARG A 3 -68.96 40.82 74.38
CA ARG A 3 -70.00 39.96 73.78
C ARG A 3 -71.39 40.57 73.89
N PHE A 4 -72.29 40.26 72.95
CA PHE A 4 -73.71 40.67 73.00
C PHE A 4 -73.96 42.18 73.02
N ASN A 5 -73.02 42.99 72.53
CA ASN A 5 -73.10 44.46 72.53
C ASN A 5 -73.59 45.06 71.20
N ARG A 6 -73.99 44.23 70.23
CA ARG A 6 -74.42 44.64 68.88
C ARG A 6 -73.37 45.48 68.13
N ILE A 7 -72.08 45.23 68.40
CA ILE A 7 -70.96 45.91 67.74
C ILE A 7 -71.00 45.59 66.25
N LYS A 8 -70.95 46.61 65.39
CA LYS A 8 -71.04 46.46 63.92
C LYS A 8 -69.69 46.54 63.21
N GLU A 9 -68.72 47.21 63.80
CA GLU A 9 -67.41 47.47 63.22
C GLU A 9 -66.34 47.54 64.32
N ILE A 10 -65.09 47.30 63.94
CA ILE A 10 -63.90 47.51 64.77
C ILE A 10 -63.04 48.51 64.01
N GLN A 11 -62.67 49.63 64.62
CA GLN A 11 -61.74 50.56 63.99
C GLN A 11 -60.28 50.11 64.20
N PRO A 12 -59.38 50.33 63.24
CA PRO A 12 -57.95 50.05 63.43
C PRO A 12 -57.38 50.75 64.67
N GLY A 13 -56.63 50.03 65.49
CA GLY A 13 -55.99 50.58 66.70
C GLY A 13 -56.91 50.81 67.92
N GLU A 14 -58.18 50.43 67.89
CA GLU A 14 -59.13 50.58 69.01
C GLU A 14 -58.61 49.94 70.32
N PHE A 15 -57.80 48.88 70.22
CA PHE A 15 -57.27 48.13 71.35
C PHE A 15 -55.79 48.42 71.68
N ARG A 16 -55.13 49.35 70.98
CA ARG A 16 -53.66 49.56 71.00
C ARG A 16 -53.05 49.82 72.40
N ARG A 17 -53.86 50.27 73.35
CA ARG A 17 -53.45 50.57 74.73
C ARG A 17 -53.62 49.39 75.70
N LEU A 18 -54.22 48.28 75.27
CA LEU A 18 -54.55 47.12 76.10
C LEU A 18 -53.45 46.04 76.06
N LYS A 19 -52.18 46.43 76.20
CA LYS A 19 -51.01 45.54 75.99
C LYS A 19 -50.97 44.31 76.90
N ASN A 20 -51.63 44.33 78.06
CA ASN A 20 -51.70 43.21 79.00
C ASN A 20 -52.91 42.28 78.74
N LEU A 21 -53.73 42.57 77.73
CA LEU A 21 -54.94 41.83 77.46
C LEU A 21 -54.60 40.41 77.01
N ASN A 22 -55.05 39.42 77.79
CA ASN A 22 -54.81 38.01 77.49
C ASN A 22 -55.97 37.35 76.72
N THR A 23 -57.20 37.80 76.96
CA THR A 23 -58.42 37.25 76.35
C THR A 23 -59.32 38.37 75.87
N LEU A 24 -59.77 38.28 74.62
CA LEU A 24 -60.71 39.23 74.02
C LEU A 24 -61.93 38.49 73.50
N LEU A 25 -63.09 38.86 74.06
CA LEU A 25 -64.39 38.25 73.76
C LEU A 25 -65.22 39.24 72.94
N LEU A 26 -65.34 39.01 71.64
CA LEU A 26 -66.10 39.82 70.67
C LEU A 26 -67.23 39.02 69.98
N ASN A 27 -67.48 37.80 70.43
CA ASN A 27 -68.52 36.92 69.87
C ASN A 27 -69.95 37.39 70.18
N ASN A 28 -70.92 36.97 69.37
CA ASN A 28 -72.34 37.39 69.45
C ASN A 28 -72.53 38.91 69.27
N ASN A 29 -71.90 39.47 68.25
CA ASN A 29 -72.10 40.85 67.81
C ASN A 29 -72.56 40.86 66.33
N GLN A 30 -72.48 42.02 65.66
CA GLN A 30 -72.90 42.23 64.27
C GLN A 30 -71.71 42.67 63.40
N ILE A 31 -70.50 42.24 63.75
CA ILE A 31 -69.26 42.67 63.07
C ILE A 31 -69.22 42.07 61.66
N LYS A 32 -69.01 42.90 60.64
CA LYS A 32 -69.02 42.46 59.23
C LYS A 32 -67.65 42.25 58.59
N ARG A 33 -66.62 42.93 59.10
CA ARG A 33 -65.26 42.89 58.53
C ARG A 33 -64.23 43.05 59.63
N ILE A 34 -63.08 42.41 59.47
CA ILE A 34 -61.90 42.64 60.30
C ILE A 34 -60.87 43.44 59.48
N PRO A 35 -60.69 44.75 59.74
CA PRO A 35 -59.74 45.54 58.98
C PRO A 35 -58.28 45.27 59.38
N SER A 36 -57.33 45.58 58.48
CA SER A 36 -55.90 45.58 58.81
C SER A 36 -55.61 46.47 60.02
N GLY A 37 -54.85 45.97 60.99
CA GLY A 37 -54.52 46.73 62.21
C GLY A 37 -55.64 46.78 63.27
N ALA A 38 -56.73 46.01 63.12
CA ALA A 38 -57.79 45.91 64.13
C ALA A 38 -57.26 45.47 65.52
N PHE A 39 -56.21 44.65 65.56
CA PHE A 39 -55.65 44.08 66.78
C PHE A 39 -54.16 44.39 66.97
N GLU A 40 -53.70 45.50 66.40
CA GLU A 40 -52.30 45.92 66.48
C GLU A 40 -51.85 46.12 67.93
N ASP A 41 -50.60 45.77 68.22
CA ASP A 41 -49.94 45.89 69.54
C ASP A 41 -50.54 45.05 70.69
N LEU A 42 -51.35 44.02 70.39
CA LEU A 42 -51.90 43.06 71.35
C LEU A 42 -51.03 41.80 71.51
N GLU A 43 -49.72 41.97 71.72
CA GLU A 43 -48.73 40.88 71.70
C GLU A 43 -48.95 39.78 72.76
N ASN A 44 -49.63 40.10 73.87
CA ASN A 44 -49.91 39.16 74.97
C ASN A 44 -51.26 38.43 74.84
N LEU A 45 -52.04 38.73 73.80
CA LEU A 45 -53.36 38.13 73.60
C LEU A 45 -53.22 36.67 73.21
N LYS A 46 -53.77 35.77 74.03
CA LYS A 46 -53.75 34.32 73.82
C LYS A 46 -55.03 33.79 73.19
N TYR A 47 -56.18 34.37 73.54
CA TYR A 47 -57.49 33.87 73.14
C TYR A 47 -58.36 34.98 72.54
N LEU A 48 -58.74 34.81 71.26
CA LEU A 48 -59.59 35.76 70.54
C LEU A 48 -60.87 35.07 70.06
N TYR A 49 -62.01 35.56 70.56
CA TYR A 49 -63.33 35.01 70.24
C TYR A 49 -64.13 35.97 69.37
N LEU A 50 -64.37 35.59 68.11
CA LEU A 50 -65.09 36.37 67.11
C LEU A 50 -66.28 35.60 66.50
N TYR A 51 -66.62 34.44 67.05
CA TYR A 51 -67.69 33.56 66.56
C TYR A 51 -69.09 34.17 66.72
N LYS A 52 -70.09 33.70 65.94
CA LYS A 52 -71.46 34.25 65.95
C LYS A 52 -71.48 35.77 65.69
N ASN A 53 -70.82 36.21 64.64
CA ASN A 53 -70.91 37.57 64.11
C ASN A 53 -71.46 37.52 62.68
N GLU A 54 -71.34 38.62 61.93
CA GLU A 54 -71.72 38.71 60.51
C GLU A 54 -70.48 38.85 59.61
N ILE A 55 -69.31 38.32 60.03
CA ILE A 55 -68.02 38.60 59.37
C ILE A 55 -68.01 37.97 57.98
N GLN A 56 -67.83 38.78 56.94
CA GLN A 56 -67.77 38.37 55.53
C GLN A 56 -66.33 38.37 55.00
N SER A 57 -65.49 39.33 55.43
CA SER A 57 -64.11 39.45 54.99
C SER A 57 -63.13 39.73 56.12
N ILE A 58 -61.90 39.24 55.93
CA ILE A 58 -60.74 39.49 56.78
C ILE A 58 -59.68 40.11 55.89
N ASP A 59 -59.23 41.31 56.21
CA ASP A 59 -58.21 41.99 55.41
C ASP A 59 -56.84 41.29 55.51
N ARG A 60 -55.96 41.60 54.55
CA ARG A 60 -54.54 41.19 54.59
C ARG A 60 -53.90 41.72 55.88
N GLN A 61 -53.13 40.87 56.56
CA GLN A 61 -52.47 41.21 57.83
C GLN A 61 -53.43 41.67 58.96
N ALA A 62 -54.72 41.33 58.93
CA ALA A 62 -55.69 41.72 59.97
C ALA A 62 -55.30 41.29 61.40
N PHE A 63 -54.54 40.21 61.53
CA PHE A 63 -54.07 39.66 62.82
C PHE A 63 -52.60 40.00 63.13
N LYS A 64 -52.01 40.96 62.42
CA LYS A 64 -50.64 41.42 62.68
C LYS A 64 -50.51 41.99 64.09
N GLY A 65 -49.43 41.62 64.79
CA GLY A 65 -49.16 42.01 66.17
C GLY A 65 -49.66 41.01 67.23
N LEU A 66 -50.33 39.92 66.82
CA LEU A 66 -50.84 38.88 67.72
C LEU A 66 -49.85 37.71 67.93
N ALA A 67 -48.59 38.02 68.26
CA ALA A 67 -47.50 37.03 68.31
C ALA A 67 -47.69 35.91 69.36
N SER A 68 -48.47 36.14 70.42
CA SER A 68 -48.77 35.13 71.45
C SER A 68 -50.13 34.44 71.30
N LEU A 69 -50.83 34.64 70.18
CA LEU A 69 -52.16 34.09 70.01
C LEU A 69 -52.10 32.56 69.87
N GLU A 70 -52.76 31.88 70.81
CA GLU A 70 -52.81 30.41 70.86
C GLU A 70 -54.12 29.89 70.24
N GLN A 71 -55.24 30.61 70.40
CA GLN A 71 -56.54 30.15 69.90
C GLN A 71 -57.38 31.28 69.30
N LEU A 72 -57.91 31.00 68.11
CA LEU A 72 -58.73 31.92 67.33
C LEU A 72 -60.06 31.27 66.94
N TYR A 73 -61.17 31.90 67.35
CA TYR A 73 -62.53 31.40 67.11
C TYR A 73 -63.29 32.30 66.14
N LEU A 74 -63.49 31.85 64.91
CA LEU A 74 -64.17 32.55 63.81
C LEU A 74 -65.41 31.81 63.27
N HIS A 75 -65.77 30.68 63.86
CA HIS A 75 -66.93 29.87 63.46
C HIS A 75 -68.29 30.59 63.58
N PHE A 76 -69.33 30.13 62.87
CA PHE A 76 -70.65 30.80 62.80
C PHE A 76 -70.56 32.26 62.33
N ASN A 77 -69.91 32.48 61.19
CA ASN A 77 -69.83 33.77 60.51
C ASN A 77 -70.24 33.60 59.03
N GLN A 78 -69.92 34.56 58.17
CA GLN A 78 -70.27 34.57 56.74
C GLN A 78 -69.01 34.66 55.86
N ILE A 79 -67.86 34.15 56.31
CA ILE A 79 -66.59 34.29 55.60
C ILE A 79 -66.62 33.43 54.34
N GLU A 80 -66.31 34.03 53.19
CA GLU A 80 -66.34 33.36 51.88
C GLU A 80 -64.94 33.03 51.33
N THR A 81 -63.96 33.89 51.60
CA THR A 81 -62.57 33.73 51.14
C THR A 81 -61.59 34.03 52.27
N LEU A 82 -60.39 33.47 52.15
CA LEU A 82 -59.27 33.69 53.05
C LEU A 82 -58.02 34.00 52.23
N GLU A 83 -57.39 35.13 52.50
CA GLU A 83 -56.09 35.47 51.92
C GLU A 83 -54.98 34.79 52.75
N PRO A 84 -53.96 34.15 52.12
CA PRO A 84 -52.85 33.52 52.84
C PRO A 84 -52.12 34.46 53.80
N GLU A 85 -51.98 35.72 53.40
CA GLU A 85 -51.31 36.78 54.14
C GLU A 85 -52.05 37.19 55.43
N SER A 86 -53.29 36.75 55.65
CA SER A 86 -54.03 37.03 56.87
C SER A 86 -53.51 36.22 58.07
N PHE A 87 -52.83 35.09 57.85
CA PHE A 87 -52.38 34.17 58.92
C PHE A 87 -50.85 34.05 59.07
N THR A 88 -50.06 34.70 58.22
CA THR A 88 -48.58 34.59 58.13
C THR A 88 -47.80 35.05 59.38
N HIS A 89 -48.44 35.72 60.35
CA HIS A 89 -47.77 36.27 61.55
C HIS A 89 -48.30 35.70 62.87
N LEU A 90 -48.74 34.42 62.87
CA LEU A 90 -49.34 33.76 64.03
C LEU A 90 -48.56 32.48 64.45
N PRO A 91 -47.28 32.60 64.84
CA PRO A 91 -46.39 31.45 65.01
C PRO A 91 -46.78 30.49 66.16
N LYS A 92 -47.54 30.99 67.15
CA LYS A 92 -47.98 30.21 68.31
C LYS A 92 -49.43 29.71 68.20
N LEU A 93 -50.09 29.90 67.07
CA LEU A 93 -51.49 29.53 66.94
C LEU A 93 -51.61 28.00 66.94
N GLU A 94 -52.32 27.47 67.93
CA GLU A 94 -52.53 26.04 68.11
C GLU A 94 -53.94 25.61 67.72
N ARG A 95 -54.93 26.50 67.82
CA ARG A 95 -56.34 26.16 67.54
C ARG A 95 -57.02 27.23 66.72
N LEU A 96 -57.54 26.84 65.55
CA LEU A 96 -58.28 27.69 64.64
C LEU A 96 -59.64 27.08 64.32
N PHE A 97 -60.71 27.81 64.63
CA PHE A 97 -62.08 27.38 64.39
C PHE A 97 -62.76 28.26 63.35
N LEU A 98 -62.97 27.71 62.16
CA LEU A 98 -63.58 28.36 60.99
C LEU A 98 -64.86 27.64 60.49
N HIS A 99 -65.29 26.57 61.14
CA HIS A 99 -66.51 25.82 60.79
C HIS A 99 -67.79 26.69 60.81
N ASN A 100 -68.83 26.32 60.06
CA ASN A 100 -70.05 27.12 59.90
C ASN A 100 -69.78 28.54 59.37
N ASN A 101 -69.01 28.62 58.28
CA ASN A 101 -68.84 29.81 57.45
C ASN A 101 -69.31 29.49 56.02
N ARG A 102 -68.93 30.31 55.03
CA ARG A 102 -69.29 30.15 53.61
C ARG A 102 -68.07 29.92 52.72
N ILE A 103 -66.97 29.38 53.28
CA ILE A 103 -65.71 29.24 52.56
C ILE A 103 -65.88 28.19 51.46
N ALA A 104 -65.74 28.59 50.21
CA ALA A 104 -65.91 27.71 49.06
C ALA A 104 -64.58 27.27 48.44
N HIS A 105 -63.63 28.20 48.28
CA HIS A 105 -62.32 27.92 47.72
C HIS A 105 -61.23 28.43 48.67
N LEU A 106 -60.12 27.72 48.75
CA LEU A 106 -58.95 28.12 49.53
C LEU A 106 -57.77 28.29 48.58
N ILE A 107 -57.07 29.41 48.72
CA ILE A 107 -55.86 29.67 47.95
C ILE A 107 -54.76 28.71 48.43
N PRO A 108 -54.01 28.04 47.53
CA PRO A 108 -52.88 27.20 47.91
C PRO A 108 -51.92 27.91 48.85
N GLY A 109 -51.54 27.25 49.93
CA GLY A 109 -50.61 27.81 50.93
C GLY A 109 -51.26 28.61 52.07
N THR A 110 -52.59 28.81 52.08
CA THR A 110 -53.30 29.65 53.08
C THR A 110 -52.96 29.31 54.55
N PHE A 111 -52.68 28.04 54.85
CA PHE A 111 -52.36 27.58 56.21
C PHE A 111 -50.93 27.03 56.35
N SER A 112 -50.11 27.05 55.29
CA SER A 112 -48.82 26.36 55.27
C SER A 112 -47.78 26.92 56.25
N HIS A 113 -47.96 28.16 56.72
CA HIS A 113 -47.08 28.82 57.70
C HIS A 113 -47.48 28.57 59.17
N LEU A 114 -48.55 27.82 59.43
CA LEU A 114 -49.05 27.56 60.78
C LEU A 114 -48.43 26.29 61.38
N GLU A 115 -47.17 26.40 61.78
CA GLU A 115 -46.35 25.24 62.22
C GLU A 115 -46.77 24.66 63.58
N SER A 116 -47.35 25.47 64.48
CA SER A 116 -47.76 25.05 65.83
C SER A 116 -49.17 24.45 65.91
N MET A 117 -49.80 24.14 64.76
CA MET A 117 -51.22 23.82 64.70
C MET A 117 -51.57 22.49 65.36
N LYS A 118 -52.52 22.52 66.30
CA LYS A 118 -53.05 21.34 67.00
C LYS A 118 -54.50 21.02 66.67
N ARG A 119 -55.29 22.02 66.26
CA ARG A 119 -56.70 21.80 65.91
C ARG A 119 -57.17 22.83 64.88
N LEU A 120 -57.54 22.34 63.70
CA LEU A 120 -58.11 23.14 62.62
C LEU A 120 -59.52 22.64 62.28
N ARG A 121 -60.54 23.46 62.48
CA ARG A 121 -61.94 23.12 62.18
C ARG A 121 -62.44 23.95 61.01
N LEU A 122 -62.54 23.34 59.83
CA LEU A 122 -63.04 23.91 58.56
C LEU A 122 -64.31 23.22 58.05
N ASP A 123 -64.77 22.15 58.71
CA ASP A 123 -66.01 21.45 58.41
C ASP A 123 -67.24 22.37 58.41
N SER A 124 -68.35 21.96 57.78
CA SER A 124 -69.55 22.80 57.67
C SER A 124 -69.29 24.15 56.99
N ASN A 125 -68.44 24.14 55.96
CA ASN A 125 -68.24 25.21 54.98
C ASN A 125 -68.66 24.70 53.59
N ALA A 126 -68.62 25.55 52.56
CA ALA A 126 -69.02 25.21 51.20
C ALA A 126 -67.86 24.71 50.32
N LEU A 127 -66.88 24.00 50.91
CA LEU A 127 -65.61 23.67 50.26
C LEU A 127 -65.81 22.90 48.94
N HIS A 128 -65.30 23.47 47.86
CA HIS A 128 -65.21 22.86 46.54
C HIS A 128 -63.91 22.07 46.46
N CYS A 129 -64.03 20.75 46.42
CA CYS A 129 -62.92 19.83 46.32
C CYS A 129 -62.71 19.47 44.86
N ASP A 130 -61.75 20.14 44.25
CA ASP A 130 -61.16 19.85 42.94
C ASP A 130 -59.66 19.57 43.13
N CYS A 131 -58.92 19.35 42.06
CA CYS A 131 -57.50 19.02 42.13
C CYS A 131 -56.65 20.07 42.86
N GLU A 132 -57.07 21.34 42.87
CA GLU A 132 -56.37 22.43 43.57
C GLU A 132 -56.55 22.34 45.10
N ILE A 133 -57.38 21.45 45.64
CA ILE A 133 -57.52 21.24 47.09
C ILE A 133 -56.52 20.23 47.67
N LEU A 134 -55.78 19.50 46.82
CA LEU A 134 -54.91 18.40 47.26
C LEU A 134 -53.79 18.84 48.22
N TRP A 135 -53.28 20.07 48.10
CA TRP A 135 -52.32 20.62 49.07
C TRP A 135 -52.88 20.66 50.49
N LEU A 136 -54.19 20.93 50.63
CA LEU A 136 -54.86 20.97 51.93
C LEU A 136 -55.07 19.56 52.47
N ALA A 137 -55.36 18.60 51.60
CA ALA A 137 -55.44 17.19 51.99
C ALA A 137 -54.11 16.71 52.61
N GLU A 138 -52.99 17.06 51.98
CA GLU A 138 -51.66 16.69 52.46
C GLU A 138 -51.30 17.41 53.77
N LEU A 139 -51.54 18.72 53.85
CA LEU A 139 -51.32 19.49 55.09
C LEU A 139 -52.12 18.92 56.27
N LEU A 140 -53.37 18.52 56.04
CA LEU A 140 -54.22 17.91 57.07
C LEU A 140 -53.70 16.54 57.53
N LYS A 141 -53.08 15.74 56.65
CA LYS A 141 -52.41 14.49 57.04
C LYS A 141 -51.20 14.76 57.92
N THR A 142 -50.35 15.72 57.55
CA THR A 142 -49.18 16.11 58.36
C THR A 142 -49.59 16.54 59.77
N TYR A 143 -50.71 17.28 59.91
CA TYR A 143 -51.27 17.63 61.21
C TYR A 143 -51.85 16.42 61.97
N ALA A 144 -52.42 15.43 61.29
CA ALA A 144 -52.90 14.21 61.92
C ALA A 144 -51.73 13.32 62.44
N GLU A 145 -50.66 13.18 61.67
CA GLU A 145 -49.49 12.35 61.98
C GLU A 145 -48.65 12.89 63.15
N SER A 146 -48.65 14.21 63.35
CA SER A 146 -47.98 14.88 64.47
C SER A 146 -48.71 14.74 65.84
N GLY A 147 -49.72 13.87 65.95
CA GLY A 147 -50.42 13.55 67.20
C GLY A 147 -51.56 14.52 67.58
N ASN A 148 -51.97 15.38 66.66
CA ASN A 148 -52.95 16.44 66.88
C ASN A 148 -54.36 16.04 66.36
N ALA A 149 -55.13 15.41 67.24
CA ALA A 149 -56.26 14.54 66.88
C ALA A 149 -57.55 15.15 66.28
N GLN A 150 -57.62 16.43 65.87
CA GLN A 150 -58.94 17.06 65.55
C GLN A 150 -58.94 18.09 64.41
N ALA A 151 -58.18 17.84 63.34
CA ALA A 151 -58.34 18.58 62.08
C ALA A 151 -59.56 18.05 61.29
N ALA A 152 -60.54 18.90 60.97
CA ALA A 152 -61.75 18.49 60.26
C ALA A 152 -62.07 19.47 59.13
N ALA A 153 -62.10 18.97 57.90
CA ALA A 153 -62.55 19.67 56.71
C ALA A 153 -63.33 18.68 55.85
N THR A 154 -64.51 19.06 55.37
CA THR A 154 -65.37 18.19 54.56
C THR A 154 -65.71 18.86 53.25
N CYS A 155 -65.71 18.10 52.17
CA CYS A 155 -66.14 18.59 50.87
C CYS A 155 -67.65 18.81 50.83
N GLU A 156 -68.08 19.93 50.26
CA GLU A 156 -69.48 20.19 49.94
C GLU A 156 -69.76 19.94 48.46
N TYR A 157 -68.79 20.29 47.61
CA TYR A 157 -68.83 20.03 46.17
C TYR A 157 -67.56 19.31 45.71
N PRO A 158 -67.62 18.52 44.63
CA PRO A 158 -68.81 18.10 43.89
C PRO A 158 -69.66 17.09 44.68
N ARG A 159 -70.97 17.00 44.35
CA ARG A 159 -71.95 16.14 45.06
C ARG A 159 -71.49 14.69 45.29
N ARG A 160 -70.67 14.14 44.39
CA ARG A 160 -70.15 12.76 44.47
C ARG A 160 -69.32 12.48 45.73
N ILE A 161 -68.67 13.51 46.28
CA ILE A 161 -67.81 13.40 47.48
C ILE A 161 -68.30 14.33 48.60
N GLN A 162 -69.56 14.76 48.53
CA GLN A 162 -70.16 15.59 49.57
C GLN A 162 -70.11 14.87 50.93
N GLY A 163 -69.65 15.57 51.97
CA GLY A 163 -69.43 15.04 53.31
C GLY A 163 -68.13 14.25 53.50
N ARG A 164 -67.36 13.96 52.44
CA ARG A 164 -66.05 13.30 52.55
C ARG A 164 -65.03 14.22 53.22
N SER A 165 -64.14 13.64 54.03
CA SER A 165 -63.02 14.37 54.64
C SER A 165 -61.99 14.76 53.58
N VAL A 166 -61.57 16.03 53.56
CA VAL A 166 -60.54 16.52 52.63
C VAL A 166 -59.23 15.73 52.78
N ALA A 167 -58.87 15.34 54.01
CA ALA A 167 -57.63 14.61 54.31
C ALA A 167 -57.55 13.20 53.68
N THR A 168 -58.68 12.63 53.28
CA THR A 168 -58.76 11.24 52.77
C THR A 168 -59.03 11.14 51.27
N ILE A 169 -59.10 12.27 50.57
CA ILE A 169 -59.42 12.29 49.13
C ILE A 169 -58.17 11.97 48.33
N THR A 170 -58.36 11.19 47.26
CA THR A 170 -57.28 10.85 46.33
C THR A 170 -57.39 11.64 45.02
N PRO A 171 -56.28 11.80 44.26
CA PRO A 171 -56.30 12.45 42.95
C PRO A 171 -57.30 11.84 41.96
N GLU A 172 -57.51 10.51 42.03
CA GLU A 172 -58.44 9.78 41.16
C GLU A 172 -59.90 10.18 41.42
N GLU A 173 -60.27 10.40 42.68
CA GLU A 173 -61.63 10.82 43.06
C GLU A 173 -61.96 12.26 42.62
N LEU A 174 -60.92 13.05 42.32
CA LEU A 174 -60.99 14.43 41.85
C LEU A 174 -60.87 14.55 40.32
N ASN A 175 -60.66 13.44 39.59
CA ASN A 175 -60.38 13.40 38.16
C ASN A 175 -59.12 14.20 37.76
N CYS A 176 -58.06 14.14 38.57
CA CYS A 176 -56.81 14.79 38.23
C CYS A 176 -56.04 14.01 37.16
N GLU A 177 -55.57 14.70 36.12
CA GLU A 177 -54.82 14.12 35.02
C GLU A 177 -53.38 14.63 35.06
N ARG A 178 -52.42 13.70 35.13
CA ARG A 178 -50.99 14.03 35.00
C ARG A 178 -50.70 14.73 33.67
N PRO A 179 -49.68 15.58 33.60
CA PRO A 179 -49.34 16.26 32.36
C PRO A 179 -48.96 15.25 31.26
N ARG A 180 -49.40 15.51 30.04
CA ARG A 180 -49.07 14.76 28.82
C ARG A 180 -48.57 15.73 27.75
N ILE A 181 -47.38 15.47 27.20
CA ILE A 181 -46.86 16.22 26.07
C ILE A 181 -47.67 15.92 24.81
N THR A 182 -48.12 16.96 24.13
CA THR A 182 -48.85 16.90 22.85
C THR A 182 -48.03 17.44 21.68
N SER A 183 -46.93 18.14 21.93
CA SER A 183 -45.96 18.55 20.90
C SER A 183 -44.54 18.55 21.48
N GLU A 184 -43.64 17.84 20.81
CA GLU A 184 -42.23 17.70 21.16
C GLU A 184 -41.37 18.71 20.39
N PRO A 185 -40.30 19.25 21.00
CA PRO A 185 -39.35 20.12 20.30
C PRO A 185 -38.42 19.30 19.38
N GLN A 186 -37.72 20.00 18.49
CA GLN A 186 -36.74 19.43 17.56
C GLN A 186 -35.40 20.16 17.65
N ASP A 187 -34.33 19.49 17.23
CA ASP A 187 -33.01 20.11 17.07
C ASP A 187 -33.09 21.31 16.11
N VAL A 188 -32.34 22.37 16.40
CA VAL A 188 -32.28 23.56 15.56
C VAL A 188 -30.83 23.98 15.34
N ASP A 189 -30.44 24.03 14.07
CA ASP A 189 -29.17 24.60 13.62
C ASP A 189 -29.41 26.07 13.24
N VAL A 190 -28.58 26.99 13.76
CA VAL A 190 -28.83 28.43 13.63
C VAL A 190 -27.56 29.26 13.41
N THR A 191 -27.68 30.36 12.68
CA THR A 191 -26.63 31.38 12.47
C THR A 191 -26.88 32.61 13.35
N SER A 192 -25.89 33.50 13.48
CA SER A 192 -26.02 34.74 14.28
C SER A 192 -27.23 35.59 13.86
N GLY A 193 -28.01 36.03 14.84
CA GLY A 193 -29.09 37.01 14.65
C GLY A 193 -30.46 36.46 14.26
N ASN A 194 -30.59 35.15 14.02
CA ASN A 194 -31.88 34.50 13.76
C ASN A 194 -32.74 34.40 15.05
N THR A 195 -34.03 34.09 14.88
CA THR A 195 -34.95 33.78 16.00
C THR A 195 -35.28 32.30 15.96
N VAL A 196 -35.13 31.61 17.09
CA VAL A 196 -35.37 30.16 17.23
C VAL A 196 -36.62 29.91 18.08
N TYR A 197 -37.38 28.87 17.72
CA TYR A 197 -38.58 28.43 18.43
C TYR A 197 -38.45 26.95 18.81
N PHE A 198 -38.48 26.64 20.10
CA PHE A 198 -38.66 25.27 20.59
C PHE A 198 -40.11 25.11 21.05
N THR A 199 -40.91 24.37 20.28
CA THR A 199 -42.33 24.17 20.57
C THR A 199 -42.49 23.08 21.63
N CYS A 200 -43.19 23.38 22.72
CA CYS A 200 -43.61 22.39 23.70
C CYS A 200 -45.04 22.68 24.14
N ARG A 201 -45.93 21.71 23.97
CA ARG A 201 -47.34 21.81 24.38
C ARG A 201 -47.68 20.64 25.26
N ALA A 202 -48.44 20.88 26.33
CA ALA A 202 -48.89 19.83 27.25
C ALA A 202 -50.32 20.04 27.72
N GLU A 203 -51.02 18.93 27.94
CA GLU A 203 -52.38 18.87 28.46
C GLU A 203 -52.37 18.18 29.84
N GLY A 204 -53.31 18.50 30.70
CA GLY A 204 -53.46 17.91 32.04
C GLY A 204 -54.54 18.64 32.83
N ASN A 205 -54.98 18.02 33.92
CA ASN A 205 -56.00 18.57 34.81
C ASN A 205 -55.50 18.52 36.26
N PRO A 206 -55.11 19.65 36.87
CA PRO A 206 -55.15 21.03 36.37
C PRO A 206 -54.18 21.29 35.21
N LYS A 207 -54.40 22.39 34.47
CA LYS A 207 -53.55 22.79 33.34
C LYS A 207 -52.07 22.82 33.78
N PRO A 208 -51.16 22.12 33.09
CA PRO A 208 -49.76 22.05 33.50
C PRO A 208 -49.01 23.36 33.22
N GLU A 209 -48.09 23.68 34.12
CA GLU A 209 -47.07 24.71 33.94
C GLU A 209 -45.94 24.18 33.06
N ILE A 210 -45.48 25.00 32.10
CA ILE A 210 -44.38 24.67 31.19
C ILE A 210 -43.11 25.36 31.65
N ILE A 211 -42.07 24.56 31.88
CA ILE A 211 -40.76 24.99 32.37
C ILE A 211 -39.71 24.52 31.37
N TRP A 212 -38.84 25.43 30.91
CA TRP A 212 -37.73 25.08 30.02
C TRP A 212 -36.43 24.93 30.78
N LEU A 213 -35.67 23.91 30.40
CA LEU A 213 -34.36 23.59 30.95
C LEU A 213 -33.30 23.81 29.87
N ARG A 214 -32.16 24.41 30.24
CA ARG A 214 -30.93 24.45 29.42
C ARG A 214 -29.81 23.75 30.19
N ASN A 215 -29.24 22.71 29.58
CA ASN A 215 -28.20 21.87 30.19
C ASN A 215 -28.59 21.42 31.61
N ASN A 216 -29.83 20.92 31.75
CA ASN A 216 -30.46 20.50 33.02
C ASN A 216 -30.74 21.57 34.08
N ASN A 217 -30.51 22.85 33.78
CA ASN A 217 -30.86 23.96 34.68
C ASN A 217 -32.11 24.70 34.19
N GLU A 218 -32.99 25.10 35.10
CA GLU A 218 -34.18 25.89 34.78
C GLU A 218 -33.80 27.25 34.16
N LEU A 219 -34.40 27.57 33.02
CA LEU A 219 -34.20 28.83 32.32
C LEU A 219 -35.03 29.94 32.96
N SER A 220 -34.36 30.92 33.54
CA SER A 220 -35.00 32.12 34.08
C SER A 220 -35.32 33.12 32.96
N MET A 221 -36.59 33.21 32.57
CA MET A 221 -37.06 34.20 31.56
C MET A 221 -36.90 35.66 32.02
N LYS A 222 -36.68 35.90 33.32
CA LYS A 222 -36.51 37.26 33.88
C LYS A 222 -35.08 37.79 33.75
N GLU A 223 -34.10 36.90 33.54
CA GLU A 223 -32.68 37.25 33.52
C GLU A 223 -32.16 37.55 32.10
N ASP A 224 -32.82 37.01 31.06
CA ASP A 224 -32.45 37.23 29.66
C ASP A 224 -33.64 37.74 28.84
N SER A 225 -33.59 39.02 28.45
CA SER A 225 -34.64 39.69 27.66
C SER A 225 -34.87 39.11 26.26
N ARG A 226 -33.99 38.22 25.77
CA ARG A 226 -34.11 37.55 24.47
C ARG A 226 -34.97 36.30 24.52
N LEU A 227 -35.15 35.74 25.72
CA LEU A 227 -35.95 34.54 25.96
C LEU A 227 -37.40 34.93 26.24
N ASN A 228 -38.33 34.31 25.54
CA ASN A 228 -39.75 34.51 25.75
C ASN A 228 -40.47 33.18 25.75
N LEU A 229 -41.37 32.97 26.72
CA LEU A 229 -42.28 31.83 26.73
C LEU A 229 -43.63 32.29 26.17
N LEU A 230 -44.05 31.69 25.06
CA LEU A 230 -45.35 31.99 24.44
C LEU A 230 -46.48 31.30 25.21
N ASP A 231 -47.71 31.78 25.04
CA ASP A 231 -48.93 31.30 25.73
C ASP A 231 -49.20 29.79 25.55
N ASP A 232 -48.65 29.20 24.49
CA ASP A 232 -48.79 27.78 24.17
C ASP A 232 -47.67 26.90 24.74
N GLY A 233 -46.67 27.47 25.41
CA GLY A 233 -45.51 26.75 25.99
C GLY A 233 -44.25 26.75 25.11
N THR A 234 -44.28 27.41 23.95
CA THR A 234 -43.12 27.53 23.04
C THR A 234 -42.06 28.48 23.60
N LEU A 235 -40.82 28.02 23.67
CA LEU A 235 -39.65 28.86 23.96
C LEU A 235 -39.21 29.58 22.69
N MET A 236 -39.21 30.90 22.71
CA MET A 236 -38.67 31.76 21.66
C MET A 236 -37.35 32.38 22.14
N ILE A 237 -36.29 32.22 21.34
CA ILE A 237 -34.97 32.85 21.54
C ILE A 237 -34.74 33.84 20.41
N GLN A 238 -34.75 35.14 20.70
CA GLN A 238 -34.51 36.18 19.70
C GLN A 238 -33.03 36.56 19.63
N ASN A 239 -32.55 36.91 18.43
CA ASN A 239 -31.18 37.35 18.20
C ASN A 239 -30.16 36.34 18.77
N THR A 240 -30.19 35.11 18.23
CA THR A 240 -29.37 33.99 18.71
C THR A 240 -27.87 34.27 18.60
N GLN A 241 -27.16 33.90 19.67
CA GLN A 241 -25.71 34.03 19.85
C GLN A 241 -25.07 32.66 20.06
N GLU A 242 -23.75 32.56 19.91
CA GLU A 242 -22.99 31.33 20.17
C GLU A 242 -23.23 30.78 21.59
N THR A 243 -23.42 31.67 22.57
CA THR A 243 -23.71 31.32 23.97
C THR A 243 -25.07 30.68 24.20
N ASP A 244 -25.98 30.73 23.22
CA ASP A 244 -27.27 30.05 23.29
C ASP A 244 -27.16 28.56 22.92
N GLN A 245 -26.01 28.12 22.41
CA GLN A 245 -25.74 26.72 22.14
C GLN A 245 -25.90 25.88 23.42
N GLY A 246 -26.56 24.75 23.28
CA GLY A 246 -26.77 23.84 24.39
C GLY A 246 -27.93 22.89 24.17
N ILE A 247 -28.18 22.09 25.19
CA ILE A 247 -29.25 21.11 25.23
C ILE A 247 -30.46 21.74 25.92
N TYR A 248 -31.58 21.75 25.23
CA TYR A 248 -32.85 22.27 25.70
C TYR A 248 -33.82 21.13 25.97
N GLN A 249 -34.60 21.24 27.03
CA GLN A 249 -35.63 20.27 27.38
C GLN A 249 -36.83 20.98 28.02
N CYS A 250 -38.03 20.62 27.61
CA CYS A 250 -39.26 21.13 28.22
C CYS A 250 -39.75 20.18 29.32
N MET A 251 -40.29 20.74 30.39
CA MET A 251 -40.90 20.03 31.52
C MET A 251 -42.30 20.59 31.76
N ALA A 252 -43.31 19.73 31.69
CA ALA A 252 -44.70 20.07 32.02
C ALA A 252 -45.06 19.51 33.40
N LYS A 253 -45.57 20.37 34.30
CA LYS A 253 -45.81 20.03 35.71
C LYS A 253 -47.17 20.49 36.21
N ASN A 254 -47.89 19.64 36.94
CA ASN A 254 -49.07 20.01 37.73
C ASN A 254 -49.08 19.23 39.06
N VAL A 255 -50.12 19.40 39.88
CA VAL A 255 -50.26 18.71 41.18
C VAL A 255 -50.38 17.18 41.09
N ALA A 256 -50.70 16.63 39.91
CA ALA A 256 -50.82 15.19 39.66
C ALA A 256 -49.51 14.56 39.14
N GLY A 257 -48.50 15.35 38.78
CA GLY A 257 -47.18 14.85 38.39
C GLY A 257 -46.42 15.78 37.43
N GLU A 258 -45.28 15.28 36.93
CA GLU A 258 -44.44 15.96 35.94
C GLU A 258 -44.07 15.03 34.77
N VAL A 259 -43.82 15.60 33.60
CA VAL A 259 -43.30 14.91 32.42
C VAL A 259 -42.31 15.81 31.68
N LYS A 260 -41.23 15.24 31.16
CA LYS A 260 -40.21 15.93 30.37
C LYS A 260 -40.24 15.47 28.92
N THR A 261 -39.93 16.38 28.00
CA THR A 261 -39.71 16.07 26.58
C THR A 261 -38.37 15.38 26.37
N GLN A 262 -38.10 14.94 25.14
CA GLN A 262 -36.73 14.63 24.73
C GLN A 262 -35.81 15.86 24.84
N GLU A 263 -34.51 15.61 25.01
CA GLU A 263 -33.47 16.63 24.90
C GLU A 263 -33.27 17.00 23.42
N VAL A 264 -33.19 18.30 23.13
CA VAL A 264 -32.91 18.82 21.77
C VAL A 264 -31.74 19.78 21.80
N THR A 265 -30.96 19.81 20.74
CA THR A 265 -29.74 20.62 20.67
C THR A 265 -29.95 21.85 19.80
N LEU A 266 -29.58 23.01 20.33
CA LEU A 266 -29.33 24.21 19.53
C LEU A 266 -27.86 24.22 19.11
N ARG A 267 -27.56 24.16 17.80
CA ARG A 267 -26.19 24.22 17.28
C ARG A 267 -25.96 25.54 16.54
N TYR A 268 -24.87 26.23 16.87
CA TYR A 268 -24.52 27.52 16.27
C TYR A 268 -23.49 27.34 15.14
N PHE A 269 -23.73 27.93 13.97
CA PHE A 269 -22.83 27.88 12.81
C PHE A 269 -22.53 29.30 12.29
N GLU A 270 -21.28 29.60 11.95
CA GLU A 270 -20.88 30.92 11.41
C GLU A 270 -21.29 31.13 9.93
N SER A 271 -21.33 30.07 9.10
CA SER A 271 -21.76 30.13 7.69
C SER A 271 -22.08 28.73 7.09
N PRO A 272 -22.82 28.64 5.95
CA PRO A 272 -23.06 27.38 5.24
C PRO A 272 -21.76 26.74 4.72
N ALA A 273 -21.64 25.41 4.86
CA ALA A 273 -20.43 24.66 4.50
C ALA A 273 -20.72 23.65 3.37
N ARG A 274 -19.88 23.66 2.32
CA ARG A 274 -19.92 22.67 1.22
C ARG A 274 -19.61 21.25 1.75
N PRO A 275 -20.14 20.19 1.11
CA PRO A 275 -19.87 18.83 1.51
C PRO A 275 -18.37 18.52 1.44
N SER A 276 -17.88 17.75 2.40
CA SER A 276 -16.54 17.16 2.40
C SER A 276 -16.64 15.75 2.97
N PHE A 277 -16.06 14.76 2.30
CA PHE A 277 -16.04 13.39 2.82
C PHE A 277 -15.29 13.34 4.15
N VAL A 278 -15.94 12.77 5.16
CA VAL A 278 -15.32 12.42 6.44
C VAL A 278 -14.75 11.02 6.34
N ILE A 279 -15.50 10.10 5.72
CA ILE A 279 -15.04 8.75 5.39
C ILE A 279 -15.23 8.56 3.89
N HIS A 280 -14.12 8.35 3.19
CA HIS A 280 -14.13 7.97 1.79
C HIS A 280 -14.33 6.46 1.69
N PRO A 281 -15.17 6.00 0.75
CA PRO A 281 -15.30 4.58 0.49
C PRO A 281 -13.97 4.01 0.00
N GLN A 282 -13.62 2.84 0.53
CA GLN A 282 -12.37 2.14 0.22
C GLN A 282 -12.69 0.86 -0.55
N ASN A 283 -11.78 0.48 -1.45
CA ASN A 283 -11.88 -0.82 -2.13
C ASN A 283 -11.97 -1.92 -1.06
N THR A 284 -12.97 -2.78 -1.17
CA THR A 284 -13.27 -3.79 -0.16
C THR A 284 -13.37 -5.16 -0.81
N GLU A 285 -12.70 -6.14 -0.23
CA GLU A 285 -12.79 -7.53 -0.63
C GLU A 285 -13.80 -8.25 0.26
N VAL A 286 -14.59 -9.14 -0.32
CA VAL A 286 -15.60 -9.91 0.41
C VAL A 286 -15.74 -11.29 -0.20
N LEU A 287 -15.91 -12.30 0.63
CA LEU A 287 -16.16 -13.66 0.16
C LEU A 287 -17.58 -13.80 -0.38
N VAL A 288 -17.73 -14.60 -1.44
CA VAL A 288 -19.07 -15.01 -1.92
C VAL A 288 -19.88 -15.58 -0.75
N GLY A 289 -21.09 -15.06 -0.56
CA GLY A 289 -22.00 -15.46 0.51
C GLY A 289 -21.93 -14.62 1.79
N GLU A 290 -20.86 -13.87 1.99
CA GLU A 290 -20.73 -12.95 3.13
C GLU A 290 -21.45 -11.62 2.86
N SER A 291 -21.40 -10.69 3.82
CA SER A 291 -21.96 -9.35 3.66
C SER A 291 -20.85 -8.32 3.68
N VAL A 292 -21.01 -7.23 2.92
CA VAL A 292 -20.02 -6.16 2.84
C VAL A 292 -20.65 -4.81 3.10
N THR A 293 -19.92 -3.90 3.75
CA THR A 293 -20.29 -2.49 3.86
C THR A 293 -19.19 -1.62 3.25
N LEU A 294 -19.51 -0.82 2.24
CA LEU A 294 -18.65 0.29 1.82
C LEU A 294 -18.99 1.51 2.67
N GLU A 295 -18.11 1.91 3.57
CA GLU A 295 -18.33 3.09 4.41
C GLU A 295 -18.25 4.37 3.58
N CYS A 296 -19.24 5.25 3.70
CA CYS A 296 -19.18 6.59 3.13
C CYS A 296 -19.93 7.57 4.00
N SER A 297 -19.26 8.63 4.42
CA SER A 297 -19.88 9.71 5.21
C SER A 297 -19.31 11.05 4.80
N ALA A 298 -20.14 12.09 4.88
CA ALA A 298 -19.76 13.44 4.52
C ALA A 298 -20.27 14.45 5.56
N ALA A 299 -19.43 15.44 5.86
CA ALA A 299 -19.77 16.61 6.64
C ALA A 299 -20.11 17.76 5.71
N GLY A 300 -20.91 18.70 6.19
CA GLY A 300 -21.37 19.87 5.43
C GLY A 300 -22.60 20.46 6.11
N HIS A 301 -22.91 21.72 5.81
CA HIS A 301 -24.07 22.40 6.37
C HIS A 301 -24.82 23.16 5.26
N PRO A 302 -26.06 22.74 4.89
CA PRO A 302 -26.85 21.65 5.49
C PRO A 302 -26.23 20.26 5.34
N GLN A 303 -26.60 19.31 6.21
CA GLN A 303 -26.03 17.95 6.24
C GLN A 303 -26.16 17.28 4.85
N PRO A 304 -25.05 16.79 4.26
CA PRO A 304 -25.10 16.20 2.93
C PRO A 304 -25.91 14.90 2.91
N ARG A 305 -26.76 14.76 1.89
CA ARG A 305 -27.45 13.51 1.57
C ARG A 305 -26.50 12.57 0.83
N ILE A 306 -26.35 11.35 1.34
CA ILE A 306 -25.56 10.30 0.70
C ILE A 306 -26.44 9.47 -0.25
N THR A 307 -25.94 9.21 -1.45
CA THR A 307 -26.53 8.27 -2.42
C THR A 307 -25.44 7.45 -3.09
N TRP A 308 -25.81 6.28 -3.63
CA TRP A 308 -24.86 5.36 -4.23
C TRP A 308 -25.30 4.94 -5.64
N THR A 309 -24.32 4.72 -6.51
CA THR A 309 -24.50 4.14 -7.85
C THR A 309 -23.51 3.00 -8.08
N LYS A 310 -23.80 2.13 -9.04
CA LYS A 310 -22.89 1.07 -9.50
C LYS A 310 -22.45 1.34 -10.95
N GLY A 311 -21.20 1.05 -11.28
CA GLY A 311 -20.65 1.19 -12.64
C GLY A 311 -20.69 2.63 -13.18
N ASP A 312 -21.20 2.81 -14.40
CA ASP A 312 -21.31 4.07 -15.15
C ASP A 312 -22.38 5.03 -14.60
N ARG A 313 -22.46 5.16 -13.28
CA ARG A 313 -23.46 5.95 -12.52
C ARG A 313 -24.88 5.42 -12.64
N THR A 314 -25.06 4.13 -12.93
CA THR A 314 -26.39 3.52 -12.85
C THR A 314 -26.90 3.51 -11.40
N PRO A 315 -28.14 3.97 -11.13
CA PRO A 315 -28.74 3.85 -9.81
C PRO A 315 -28.73 2.39 -9.35
N LEU A 316 -28.52 2.17 -8.06
CA LEU A 316 -28.55 0.83 -7.50
C LEU A 316 -29.87 0.11 -7.84
N PRO A 317 -29.83 -1.17 -8.24
CA PRO A 317 -31.03 -1.95 -8.46
C PRO A 317 -31.88 -2.00 -7.19
N SER A 318 -33.21 -2.12 -7.33
CA SER A 318 -34.09 -2.39 -6.19
C SER A 318 -33.91 -3.86 -5.77
N ASP A 319 -32.81 -4.15 -5.09
CA ASP A 319 -32.44 -5.47 -4.56
C ASP A 319 -32.59 -5.47 -3.03
N PRO A 320 -33.40 -6.36 -2.44
CA PRO A 320 -33.59 -6.42 -0.99
C PRO A 320 -32.32 -6.73 -0.19
N ARG A 321 -31.25 -7.21 -0.83
CA ARG A 321 -29.93 -7.44 -0.22
C ARG A 321 -29.14 -6.15 -0.03
N ILE A 322 -29.49 -5.08 -0.75
CA ILE A 322 -28.75 -3.82 -0.79
C ILE A 322 -29.47 -2.77 0.05
N THR A 323 -28.79 -2.22 1.05
CA THR A 323 -29.33 -1.13 1.88
C THR A 323 -28.28 -0.05 2.10
N ILE A 324 -28.72 1.21 2.20
CA ILE A 324 -27.85 2.31 2.63
C ILE A 324 -28.00 2.44 4.15
N THR A 325 -26.90 2.33 4.87
CA THR A 325 -26.89 2.43 6.34
C THR A 325 -27.20 3.87 6.79
N PRO A 326 -27.62 4.08 8.05
CA PRO A 326 -27.85 5.43 8.59
C PRO A 326 -26.61 6.34 8.53
N SER A 327 -25.40 5.77 8.53
CA SER A 327 -24.14 6.52 8.40
C SER A 327 -23.79 6.93 6.97
N GLY A 328 -24.55 6.45 5.97
CA GLY A 328 -24.31 6.68 4.54
C GLY A 328 -23.54 5.57 3.83
N GLY A 329 -23.17 4.49 4.53
CA GLY A 329 -22.49 3.34 3.94
C GLY A 329 -23.41 2.47 3.08
N LEU A 330 -22.85 1.78 2.09
CA LEU A 330 -23.57 0.81 1.25
C LEU A 330 -23.38 -0.59 1.80
N TYR A 331 -24.44 -1.19 2.35
CA TYR A 331 -24.46 -2.56 2.83
C TYR A 331 -25.05 -3.51 1.77
N ILE A 332 -24.37 -4.60 1.47
CA ILE A 332 -24.82 -5.67 0.59
C ILE A 332 -24.76 -6.99 1.37
N GLN A 333 -25.90 -7.64 1.55
CA GLN A 333 -26.01 -8.95 2.20
C GLN A 333 -25.86 -10.10 1.19
N ASN A 334 -25.21 -11.19 1.59
CA ASN A 334 -25.08 -12.41 0.78
C ASN A 334 -24.53 -12.09 -0.63
N VAL A 335 -23.32 -11.55 -0.64
CA VAL A 335 -22.64 -11.02 -1.82
C VAL A 335 -22.41 -12.13 -2.84
N LYS A 336 -22.70 -11.81 -4.10
CA LYS A 336 -22.53 -12.69 -5.27
C LYS A 336 -21.44 -12.15 -6.18
N GLN A 337 -20.92 -12.99 -7.07
CA GLN A 337 -19.89 -12.58 -8.04
C GLN A 337 -20.31 -11.37 -8.89
N GLU A 338 -21.60 -11.26 -9.22
CA GLU A 338 -22.19 -10.15 -9.99
C GLU A 338 -22.21 -8.82 -9.22
N ASP A 339 -22.08 -8.84 -7.89
CA ASP A 339 -21.98 -7.64 -7.05
C ASP A 339 -20.59 -7.00 -7.11
N SER A 340 -19.59 -7.69 -7.69
CA SER A 340 -18.27 -7.13 -7.97
C SER A 340 -18.37 -5.93 -8.92
N GLY A 341 -17.53 -4.93 -8.71
CA GLY A 341 -17.45 -3.74 -9.58
C GLY A 341 -17.26 -2.44 -8.83
N GLU A 342 -17.28 -1.35 -9.59
CA GLU A 342 -17.14 0.02 -9.07
C GLU A 342 -18.46 0.51 -8.48
N TYR A 343 -18.38 1.11 -7.30
CA TYR A 343 -19.48 1.78 -6.62
C TYR A 343 -19.06 3.22 -6.35
N THR A 344 -19.96 4.16 -6.64
CA THR A 344 -19.72 5.59 -6.42
C THR A 344 -20.64 6.11 -5.33
N CYS A 345 -20.06 6.66 -4.27
CA CYS A 345 -20.77 7.43 -3.26
C CYS A 345 -20.87 8.90 -3.70
N PHE A 346 -22.06 9.46 -3.62
CA PHE A 346 -22.34 10.89 -3.85
C PHE A 346 -22.79 11.53 -2.55
N ALA A 347 -22.15 12.62 -2.16
CA ALA A 347 -22.55 13.46 -1.04
C ALA A 347 -23.02 14.83 -1.56
N THR A 348 -24.30 15.11 -1.40
CA THR A 348 -24.93 16.30 -1.98
C THR A 348 -25.59 17.14 -0.90
N ASN A 349 -25.31 18.44 -0.86
CA ASN A 349 -26.14 19.42 -0.14
C ASN A 349 -26.55 20.56 -1.08
N SER A 350 -27.20 21.60 -0.55
CA SER A 350 -27.67 22.74 -1.35
C SER A 350 -26.55 23.61 -1.94
N ILE A 351 -25.28 23.37 -1.58
CA ILE A 351 -24.11 24.15 -2.01
C ILE A 351 -23.33 23.41 -3.11
N ASP A 352 -23.07 22.12 -2.95
CA ASP A 352 -22.21 21.35 -3.87
C ASP A 352 -22.54 19.83 -3.86
N ASN A 353 -21.99 19.10 -4.83
CA ASN A 353 -22.11 17.65 -4.99
C ASN A 353 -20.73 17.03 -5.26
N ILE A 354 -20.21 16.31 -4.28
CA ILE A 354 -18.93 15.61 -4.37
C ILE A 354 -19.15 14.09 -4.48
N HIS A 355 -18.19 13.39 -5.07
CA HIS A 355 -18.26 11.94 -5.23
C HIS A 355 -16.93 11.25 -4.97
N ALA A 356 -16.99 10.00 -4.53
CA ALA A 356 -15.85 9.14 -4.31
C ALA A 356 -16.19 7.70 -4.73
N THR A 357 -15.24 7.01 -5.34
CA THR A 357 -15.41 5.67 -5.92
C THR A 357 -14.65 4.63 -5.12
N ALA A 358 -15.24 3.44 -5.00
CA ALA A 358 -14.59 2.26 -4.43
C ALA A 358 -15.03 1.00 -5.18
N TYR A 359 -14.17 -0.01 -5.21
CA TYR A 359 -14.44 -1.29 -5.83
C TYR A 359 -14.82 -2.33 -4.78
N ILE A 360 -15.91 -3.06 -5.01
CA ILE A 360 -16.13 -4.34 -4.31
C ILE A 360 -15.48 -5.42 -5.16
N ILE A 361 -14.55 -6.14 -4.56
CA ILE A 361 -13.87 -7.28 -5.17
C ILE A 361 -14.42 -8.54 -4.51
N VAL A 362 -15.24 -9.28 -5.25
CA VAL A 362 -15.85 -10.52 -4.74
C VAL A 362 -14.89 -11.69 -4.95
N GLN A 363 -14.40 -12.21 -3.83
CA GLN A 363 -13.46 -13.31 -3.77
C GLN A 363 -14.17 -14.64 -3.56
N ALA A 364 -13.64 -15.70 -4.14
CA ALA A 364 -14.23 -17.03 -4.09
C ALA A 364 -13.15 -18.09 -3.86
N LEU A 365 -13.42 -19.04 -2.96
CA LEU A 365 -12.60 -20.23 -2.77
C LEU A 365 -12.42 -20.97 -4.10
N PRO A 366 -11.30 -21.72 -4.27
CA PRO A 366 -11.13 -22.56 -5.44
C PRO A 366 -12.24 -23.59 -5.51
N GLN A 367 -12.87 -23.73 -6.66
CA GLN A 367 -13.87 -24.74 -6.95
C GLN A 367 -13.45 -25.49 -8.21
N PHE A 368 -13.29 -26.80 -8.10
CA PHE A 368 -12.92 -27.62 -9.27
C PHE A 368 -14.01 -27.55 -10.34
N THR A 369 -13.62 -27.11 -11.53
CA THR A 369 -14.44 -27.14 -12.74
C THR A 369 -14.21 -28.42 -13.54
N VAL A 370 -12.97 -28.94 -13.48
CA VAL A 370 -12.59 -30.24 -14.05
C VAL A 370 -11.90 -31.05 -12.97
N THR A 371 -12.46 -32.22 -12.68
CA THR A 371 -11.92 -33.14 -11.68
C THR A 371 -11.23 -34.34 -12.34
N PRO A 372 -10.06 -34.76 -11.84
CA PRO A 372 -9.37 -35.93 -12.36
C PRO A 372 -10.15 -37.20 -12.01
N GLN A 373 -10.03 -38.22 -12.85
CA GLN A 373 -10.71 -39.52 -12.70
C GLN A 373 -9.69 -40.66 -12.72
N ASP A 374 -10.00 -41.75 -12.02
CA ASP A 374 -9.12 -42.91 -11.92
C ASP A 374 -8.78 -43.47 -13.31
N LYS A 375 -7.51 -43.82 -13.51
CA LYS A 375 -7.03 -44.36 -14.79
C LYS A 375 -6.23 -45.63 -14.61
N THR A 376 -6.48 -46.58 -15.49
CA THR A 376 -5.64 -47.75 -15.68
C THR A 376 -4.85 -47.58 -16.96
N VAL A 377 -3.52 -47.60 -16.87
CA VAL A 377 -2.63 -47.30 -17.97
C VAL A 377 -1.58 -48.38 -18.08
N ILE A 378 -1.27 -48.79 -19.30
CA ILE A 378 -0.20 -49.74 -19.51
C ILE A 378 1.12 -49.03 -19.21
N GLU A 379 2.05 -49.70 -18.54
CA GLU A 379 3.43 -49.22 -18.29
C GLU A 379 3.99 -48.56 -19.56
N GLY A 380 4.92 -47.61 -19.45
CA GLY A 380 5.52 -46.77 -20.50
C GLY A 380 4.60 -45.85 -21.31
N GLN A 381 3.27 -45.89 -21.15
CA GLN A 381 2.37 -44.91 -21.79
C GLN A 381 2.38 -43.58 -21.01
N THR A 382 1.80 -42.54 -21.59
CA THR A 382 1.60 -41.26 -20.91
C THR A 382 0.17 -41.17 -20.40
N VAL A 383 -0.02 -40.69 -19.18
CA VAL A 383 -1.33 -40.44 -18.58
C VAL A 383 -1.48 -38.98 -18.22
N ASP A 384 -2.67 -38.44 -18.48
CA ASP A 384 -3.07 -37.10 -18.08
C ASP A 384 -4.19 -37.17 -17.06
N PHE A 385 -4.03 -36.49 -15.94
CA PHE A 385 -5.08 -36.22 -14.97
C PHE A 385 -5.46 -34.74 -15.07
N PRO A 386 -6.52 -34.40 -15.81
CA PRO A 386 -6.95 -33.01 -15.93
C PRO A 386 -7.48 -32.53 -14.58
N CYS A 387 -7.05 -31.34 -14.18
CA CYS A 387 -7.53 -30.71 -12.97
C CYS A 387 -7.56 -29.20 -13.19
N GLU A 388 -8.76 -28.65 -13.19
CA GLU A 388 -9.00 -27.22 -13.39
C GLU A 388 -9.90 -26.75 -12.26
N ALA A 389 -9.63 -25.54 -11.78
CA ALA A 389 -10.46 -24.90 -10.79
C ALA A 389 -10.71 -23.44 -11.16
N GLN A 390 -11.89 -22.97 -10.84
CA GLN A 390 -12.25 -21.56 -10.85
C GLN A 390 -12.20 -21.00 -9.44
N GLY A 391 -12.01 -19.71 -9.31
CA GLY A 391 -11.97 -19.01 -8.04
C GLY A 391 -11.46 -17.61 -8.29
N TYR A 392 -11.65 -16.72 -7.33
CA TYR A 392 -11.15 -15.37 -7.44
C TYR A 392 -10.41 -15.00 -6.15
N PRO A 393 -9.10 -14.69 -6.21
CA PRO A 393 -8.21 -14.76 -7.38
C PRO A 393 -8.10 -16.17 -7.99
N GLN A 394 -7.72 -16.25 -9.28
CA GLN A 394 -7.63 -17.52 -10.02
C GLN A 394 -6.72 -18.53 -9.28
N PRO A 395 -7.22 -19.75 -8.99
CA PRO A 395 -6.46 -20.72 -8.21
C PRO A 395 -5.34 -21.37 -9.01
N VAL A 396 -4.22 -21.57 -8.33
CA VAL A 396 -3.06 -22.34 -8.80
C VAL A 396 -3.32 -23.82 -8.51
N ILE A 397 -2.99 -24.68 -9.47
CA ILE A 397 -3.11 -26.13 -9.33
C ILE A 397 -1.76 -26.74 -8.96
N ALA A 398 -1.72 -27.45 -7.83
CA ALA A 398 -0.58 -28.22 -7.36
C ALA A 398 -0.96 -29.71 -7.24
N TRP A 399 0.04 -30.59 -7.31
CA TRP A 399 -0.16 -32.04 -7.24
C TRP A 399 0.74 -32.70 -6.19
N THR A 400 0.22 -33.70 -5.48
CA THR A 400 0.98 -34.54 -4.52
C THR A 400 0.78 -36.04 -4.82
N LYS A 401 1.68 -36.89 -4.30
CA LYS A 401 1.61 -38.36 -4.45
C LYS A 401 1.78 -39.05 -3.10
N GLY A 402 0.82 -39.91 -2.73
CA GLY A 402 0.88 -40.68 -1.49
C GLY A 402 0.97 -39.82 -0.20
N GLY A 403 0.42 -38.61 -0.23
CA GLY A 403 0.49 -37.64 0.88
C GLY A 403 1.80 -36.85 0.97
N GLY A 404 2.80 -37.13 0.13
CA GLY A 404 4.07 -36.39 0.05
C GLY A 404 4.17 -35.51 -1.20
N GLN A 405 5.06 -34.51 -1.16
CA GLN A 405 5.30 -33.58 -2.27
C GLN A 405 5.66 -34.34 -3.56
N LEU A 406 4.97 -34.05 -4.67
CA LEU A 406 5.28 -34.64 -5.97
C LEU A 406 6.59 -34.04 -6.50
N SER A 407 7.60 -34.90 -6.71
CA SER A 407 8.85 -34.48 -7.36
C SER A 407 8.59 -34.19 -8.84
N VAL A 408 8.56 -32.91 -9.22
CA VAL A 408 8.37 -32.48 -10.61
C VAL A 408 9.67 -32.70 -11.38
N ASP A 409 9.63 -33.58 -12.38
CA ASP A 409 10.78 -33.95 -13.20
C ASP A 409 10.39 -34.00 -14.69
N ARG A 410 11.29 -34.47 -15.58
CA ARG A 410 10.98 -34.57 -17.01
C ARG A 410 9.85 -35.56 -17.35
N ARG A 411 9.42 -36.41 -16.41
CA ARG A 411 8.33 -37.39 -16.58
C ARG A 411 7.03 -36.88 -15.95
N HIS A 412 7.08 -36.26 -14.78
CA HIS A 412 5.93 -35.69 -14.07
C HIS A 412 5.85 -34.19 -14.32
N LEU A 413 4.96 -33.77 -15.22
CA LEU A 413 4.78 -32.38 -15.63
C LEU A 413 3.37 -31.92 -15.26
N VAL A 414 3.26 -30.79 -14.58
CA VAL A 414 1.98 -30.08 -14.45
C VAL A 414 1.90 -29.06 -15.59
N LEU A 415 0.93 -29.23 -16.48
CA LEU A 415 0.71 -28.33 -17.61
C LEU A 415 0.12 -26.99 -17.15
N SER A 416 0.19 -25.97 -18.00
CA SER A 416 -0.43 -24.65 -17.73
C SER A 416 -1.94 -24.72 -17.48
N SER A 417 -2.61 -25.77 -17.96
CA SER A 417 -4.02 -26.07 -17.68
C SER A 417 -4.26 -26.72 -16.31
N GLY A 418 -3.23 -26.89 -15.46
CA GLY A 418 -3.33 -27.62 -14.19
C GLY A 418 -3.35 -29.15 -14.32
N THR A 419 -3.31 -29.67 -15.54
CA THR A 419 -3.30 -31.12 -15.81
C THR A 419 -1.96 -31.74 -15.42
N LEU A 420 -1.99 -32.78 -14.58
CA LEU A 420 -0.80 -33.60 -14.31
C LEU A 420 -0.61 -34.61 -15.45
N ARG A 421 0.48 -34.47 -16.18
CA ARG A 421 0.95 -35.40 -17.20
C ARG A 421 2.10 -36.24 -16.65
N ILE A 422 1.93 -37.56 -16.60
CA ILE A 422 2.98 -38.51 -16.26
C ILE A 422 3.38 -39.24 -17.54
N SER A 423 4.58 -38.96 -18.04
CA SER A 423 5.13 -39.52 -19.27
C SER A 423 5.98 -40.75 -18.98
N ARG A 424 5.77 -41.83 -19.75
CA ARG A 424 6.41 -43.15 -19.52
C ARG A 424 6.13 -43.66 -18.11
N VAL A 425 4.85 -43.88 -17.81
CA VAL A 425 4.34 -44.41 -16.54
C VAL A 425 5.01 -45.75 -16.22
N ALA A 426 5.71 -45.87 -15.11
CA ALA A 426 6.32 -47.13 -14.66
C ALA A 426 5.48 -47.80 -13.58
N LEU A 427 5.74 -49.07 -13.26
CA LEU A 427 5.02 -49.76 -12.17
C LEU A 427 5.10 -49.03 -10.82
N HIS A 428 6.19 -48.32 -10.51
CA HIS A 428 6.31 -47.51 -9.28
C HIS A 428 5.55 -46.18 -9.33
N ASP A 429 5.05 -45.76 -10.49
CA ASP A 429 4.18 -44.59 -10.62
C ASP A 429 2.75 -44.93 -10.17
N GLN A 430 2.39 -46.21 -10.02
CA GLN A 430 1.13 -46.63 -9.42
C GLN A 430 0.93 -46.01 -8.03
N GLY A 431 -0.29 -45.58 -7.76
CA GLY A 431 -0.67 -45.06 -6.45
C GLY A 431 -1.67 -43.93 -6.49
N GLN A 432 -1.82 -43.30 -5.34
CA GLN A 432 -2.74 -42.20 -5.10
C GLN A 432 -2.08 -40.86 -5.42
N TYR A 433 -2.73 -40.06 -6.26
CA TYR A 433 -2.37 -38.68 -6.57
C TYR A 433 -3.44 -37.75 -6.03
N GLU A 434 -3.06 -36.56 -5.57
CA GLU A 434 -4.00 -35.55 -5.09
C GLU A 434 -3.74 -34.25 -5.85
N CYS A 435 -4.79 -33.73 -6.50
CA CYS A 435 -4.81 -32.39 -7.06
C CYS A 435 -5.28 -31.41 -5.98
N GLN A 436 -4.53 -30.34 -5.77
CA GLN A 436 -4.86 -29.27 -4.86
C GLN A 436 -5.00 -27.96 -5.64
N ALA A 437 -6.20 -27.38 -5.65
CA ALA A 437 -6.43 -26.03 -6.15
C ALA A 437 -6.31 -25.05 -4.99
N VAL A 438 -5.45 -24.05 -5.13
CA VAL A 438 -5.12 -23.08 -4.08
C VAL A 438 -5.24 -21.67 -4.62
N ASN A 439 -6.01 -20.83 -3.96
CA ASN A 439 -5.86 -19.38 -4.08
C ASN A 439 -5.65 -18.78 -2.69
N ILE A 440 -5.60 -17.46 -2.62
CA ILE A 440 -5.38 -16.76 -1.34
C ILE A 440 -6.53 -16.96 -0.33
N ILE A 441 -7.72 -17.40 -0.78
CA ILE A 441 -8.89 -17.60 0.07
C ILE A 441 -8.85 -18.97 0.74
N GLY A 442 -8.25 -19.96 0.10
CA GLY A 442 -8.12 -21.29 0.66
C GLY A 442 -7.75 -22.32 -0.39
N SER A 443 -7.94 -23.59 -0.03
CA SER A 443 -7.63 -24.70 -0.93
C SER A 443 -8.71 -25.76 -0.95
N GLN A 444 -8.88 -26.38 -2.11
CA GLN A 444 -9.67 -27.59 -2.29
C GLN A 444 -8.76 -28.71 -2.78
N ARG A 445 -9.09 -29.94 -2.42
CA ARG A 445 -8.30 -31.13 -2.75
C ARG A 445 -9.19 -32.21 -3.35
N ILE A 446 -8.66 -32.93 -4.32
CA ILE A 446 -9.31 -34.10 -4.88
C ILE A 446 -8.30 -35.19 -5.20
N VAL A 447 -8.65 -36.42 -4.83
CA VAL A 447 -7.80 -37.60 -4.93
C VAL A 447 -8.17 -38.42 -6.16
N VAL A 448 -7.17 -38.98 -6.83
CA VAL A 448 -7.29 -39.87 -7.98
C VAL A 448 -6.29 -41.01 -7.92
N TYR A 449 -6.64 -42.18 -8.47
CA TYR A 449 -5.80 -43.37 -8.50
C TYR A 449 -5.28 -43.71 -9.90
N LEU A 450 -3.98 -43.99 -9.99
CA LEU A 450 -3.34 -44.55 -11.17
C LEU A 450 -3.06 -46.04 -10.93
N THR A 451 -3.60 -46.91 -11.78
CA THR A 451 -3.29 -48.35 -11.83
C THR A 451 -2.42 -48.63 -13.04
N VAL A 452 -1.32 -49.39 -12.88
CA VAL A 452 -0.38 -49.64 -13.98
C VAL A 452 -0.40 -51.11 -14.39
N GLN A 453 -0.74 -51.39 -15.65
CA GLN A 453 -0.71 -52.75 -16.21
C GLN A 453 0.68 -53.05 -16.82
N PRO A 454 1.28 -54.23 -16.54
CA PRO A 454 2.61 -54.59 -17.05
C PRO A 454 2.58 -54.88 -18.55
N ARG A 455 3.74 -54.74 -19.17
CA ARG A 455 3.93 -54.80 -20.61
C ARG A 455 4.30 -56.22 -21.16
N VAL A 456 3.56 -56.79 -22.14
CA VAL A 456 3.95 -57.99 -22.96
C VAL A 456 4.28 -57.62 -24.42
N THR A 457 5.56 -57.70 -24.81
CA THR A 457 6.02 -57.26 -26.14
C THR A 457 5.72 -58.27 -27.24
N PRO A 458 5.53 -57.82 -28.50
CA PRO A 458 5.40 -58.69 -29.66
C PRO A 458 6.61 -59.62 -29.84
N VAL A 459 6.43 -60.79 -30.47
CA VAL A 459 7.45 -61.80 -30.77
C VAL A 459 7.26 -62.31 -32.20
N PHE A 460 8.33 -62.43 -32.99
CA PHE A 460 8.25 -62.76 -34.43
C PHE A 460 8.02 -64.25 -34.75
N ALA A 461 7.24 -64.51 -35.80
CA ALA A 461 7.00 -65.83 -36.38
C ALA A 461 7.85 -66.08 -37.65
N SER A 462 8.13 -65.05 -38.47
CA SER A 462 9.12 -65.10 -39.56
C SER A 462 9.96 -63.83 -39.59
N VAL A 463 11.29 -63.96 -39.76
CA VAL A 463 12.23 -62.85 -39.65
C VAL A 463 13.08 -62.65 -40.91
N PRO A 464 13.40 -61.40 -41.31
CA PRO A 464 14.30 -61.07 -42.41
C PRO A 464 15.78 -61.25 -42.03
N SER A 465 16.65 -61.39 -43.02
CA SER A 465 18.11 -61.55 -42.86
C SER A 465 18.88 -60.55 -43.70
N ASP A 466 20.08 -60.16 -43.26
CA ASP A 466 20.96 -59.15 -43.88
C ASP A 466 21.25 -59.44 -45.37
N MET A 467 21.32 -58.39 -46.17
CA MET A 467 21.58 -58.45 -47.61
C MET A 467 22.53 -57.31 -48.02
N THR A 468 23.48 -57.57 -48.91
CA THR A 468 24.33 -56.52 -49.50
C THR A 468 24.01 -56.43 -50.98
N VAL A 469 23.65 -55.23 -51.43
CA VAL A 469 23.17 -55.03 -52.80
C VAL A 469 23.82 -53.79 -53.42
N GLU A 470 24.06 -53.83 -54.72
CA GLU A 470 24.63 -52.71 -55.45
C GLU A 470 23.55 -51.66 -55.77
N VAL A 471 23.99 -50.40 -55.87
CA VAL A 471 23.14 -49.27 -56.26
C VAL A 471 22.49 -49.56 -57.64
N GLY A 472 21.16 -49.57 -57.72
CA GLY A 472 20.31 -49.68 -58.92
C GLY A 472 19.37 -50.90 -58.98
N THR A 473 19.31 -51.75 -57.95
CA THR A 473 18.58 -53.04 -57.97
C THR A 473 17.21 -53.00 -57.27
N ASN A 474 16.29 -53.95 -57.54
CA ASN A 474 15.01 -54.10 -56.80
C ASN A 474 15.10 -55.30 -55.84
N VAL A 475 14.59 -55.18 -54.61
CA VAL A 475 14.67 -56.23 -53.57
C VAL A 475 13.35 -56.39 -52.79
N GLN A 476 13.07 -57.61 -52.29
CA GLN A 476 11.89 -57.93 -51.46
C GLN A 476 12.31 -58.66 -50.18
N ILE A 477 11.68 -58.33 -49.04
CA ILE A 477 12.12 -58.67 -47.69
C ILE A 477 10.93 -59.18 -46.82
N PRO A 478 10.97 -60.41 -46.26
CA PRO A 478 9.83 -61.01 -45.53
C PRO A 478 9.79 -60.75 -44.01
N CYS A 479 8.60 -60.65 -43.37
CA CYS A 479 8.42 -60.49 -41.91
C CYS A 479 6.97 -60.68 -41.34
N SER A 480 6.78 -61.30 -40.16
CA SER A 480 5.47 -61.49 -39.44
C SER A 480 5.57 -61.77 -37.91
N ALA A 481 4.58 -61.44 -37.04
CA ALA A 481 4.67 -61.53 -35.54
C ALA A 481 3.34 -61.61 -34.72
N GLN A 482 3.43 -61.86 -33.39
CA GLN A 482 2.32 -62.02 -32.40
C GLN A 482 2.56 -61.24 -31.08
N GLY A 483 1.55 -60.72 -30.34
CA GLY A 483 1.69 -59.96 -29.07
C GLY A 483 0.37 -59.42 -28.49
N GLU A 484 0.35 -58.86 -27.27
CA GLU A 484 -0.86 -58.26 -26.66
C GLU A 484 -0.64 -56.80 -26.25
N PRO A 485 -1.31 -55.79 -26.84
CA PRO A 485 -2.30 -55.90 -27.93
C PRO A 485 -1.74 -56.50 -29.23
N GLU A 486 -2.59 -56.88 -30.20
CA GLU A 486 -2.10 -57.47 -31.45
C GLU A 486 -1.14 -56.54 -32.22
N PRO A 487 0.03 -57.02 -32.70
CA PRO A 487 1.05 -56.17 -33.28
C PRO A 487 0.82 -55.87 -34.75
N VAL A 488 0.95 -54.60 -35.11
CA VAL A 488 0.98 -54.12 -36.48
C VAL A 488 2.41 -54.22 -37.01
N ILE A 489 2.59 -54.87 -38.17
CA ILE A 489 3.88 -54.94 -38.85
C ILE A 489 4.08 -53.66 -39.66
N THR A 490 5.12 -52.93 -39.33
CA THR A 490 5.57 -51.75 -40.08
C THR A 490 7.03 -51.92 -40.43
N TRP A 491 7.39 -51.52 -41.63
CA TRP A 491 8.79 -51.47 -42.01
C TRP A 491 9.33 -50.09 -41.79
N ASN A 492 10.44 -50.03 -41.11
CA ASN A 492 11.22 -48.82 -40.98
C ASN A 492 12.52 -49.03 -41.74
N LYS A 493 12.98 -47.97 -42.37
CA LYS A 493 14.28 -47.89 -42.98
C LYS A 493 15.05 -46.82 -42.21
N ASP A 494 16.09 -47.22 -41.49
CA ASP A 494 16.88 -46.36 -40.60
C ASP A 494 16.04 -45.60 -39.58
N GLY A 495 15.00 -46.27 -39.07
CA GLY A 495 14.08 -45.71 -38.08
C GLY A 495 13.00 -44.78 -38.65
N VAL A 496 13.06 -44.43 -39.94
CA VAL A 496 11.94 -43.75 -40.61
C VAL A 496 10.97 -44.78 -41.13
N GLN A 497 9.69 -44.62 -40.77
CA GLN A 497 8.65 -45.51 -41.26
C GLN A 497 8.54 -45.40 -42.78
N VAL A 498 8.67 -46.54 -43.44
CA VAL A 498 8.55 -46.63 -44.88
C VAL A 498 7.09 -46.40 -45.25
N THR A 499 6.84 -45.38 -46.07
CA THR A 499 5.51 -45.03 -46.55
C THR A 499 5.28 -45.59 -47.94
N GLU A 500 4.05 -46.05 -48.16
CA GLU A 500 3.61 -46.64 -49.42
C GLU A 500 3.81 -45.65 -50.59
N SER A 501 4.54 -46.06 -51.62
CA SER A 501 4.90 -45.21 -52.75
C SER A 501 5.24 -46.04 -53.99
N GLY A 502 5.54 -45.39 -55.13
CA GLY A 502 6.04 -46.10 -56.32
C GLY A 502 7.36 -46.86 -56.12
N LYS A 503 8.13 -46.51 -55.07
CA LYS A 503 9.44 -47.08 -54.72
C LYS A 503 9.39 -48.13 -53.60
N PHE A 504 8.54 -47.94 -52.59
CA PHE A 504 8.39 -48.85 -51.44
C PHE A 504 6.95 -49.37 -51.31
N HIS A 505 6.78 -50.69 -51.19
CA HIS A 505 5.46 -51.35 -51.06
C HIS A 505 5.43 -52.40 -49.95
N VAL A 506 4.43 -52.38 -49.05
CA VAL A 506 4.26 -53.36 -47.97
C VAL A 506 3.00 -54.23 -48.17
N SER A 507 3.15 -55.55 -48.17
CA SER A 507 2.02 -56.48 -48.34
C SER A 507 1.19 -56.63 -47.05
N PRO A 508 -0.08 -57.06 -47.13
CA PRO A 508 -0.94 -57.31 -45.97
C PRO A 508 -0.37 -58.33 -44.95
N GLU A 509 0.44 -59.28 -45.43
CA GLU A 509 1.13 -60.28 -44.61
C GLU A 509 2.41 -59.74 -43.96
N GLY A 510 2.81 -58.51 -44.25
CA GLY A 510 3.93 -57.81 -43.62
C GLY A 510 5.25 -57.82 -44.40
N PHE A 511 5.28 -58.10 -45.71
CA PHE A 511 6.52 -58.16 -46.52
C PHE A 511 6.82 -56.83 -47.23
N LEU A 512 8.08 -56.38 -47.26
CA LEU A 512 8.51 -55.12 -47.89
C LEU A 512 9.18 -55.33 -49.25
N THR A 513 8.77 -54.56 -50.26
CA THR A 513 9.43 -54.50 -51.58
C THR A 513 10.00 -53.11 -51.84
N ILE A 514 11.26 -53.03 -52.28
CA ILE A 514 12.01 -51.79 -52.59
C ILE A 514 12.45 -51.83 -54.05
N ARG A 515 12.16 -50.79 -54.83
CA ARG A 515 12.54 -50.70 -56.26
C ARG A 515 13.67 -49.66 -56.45
N ASP A 516 14.67 -49.97 -57.25
CA ASP A 516 15.79 -49.09 -57.68
C ASP A 516 16.60 -48.52 -56.49
N VAL A 517 17.32 -49.39 -55.78
CA VAL A 517 18.04 -49.15 -54.50
C VAL A 517 19.27 -48.24 -54.68
N GLY A 518 19.42 -47.14 -53.93
CA GLY A 518 20.60 -46.23 -53.92
C GLY A 518 21.38 -46.16 -52.59
N THR A 519 22.39 -45.29 -52.45
CA THR A 519 23.20 -45.14 -51.21
C THR A 519 22.40 -44.65 -50.00
N ALA A 520 21.44 -43.75 -50.23
CA ALA A 520 20.46 -43.37 -49.23
C ALA A 520 19.47 -44.51 -48.91
N ASP A 521 19.47 -45.59 -49.71
CA ASP A 521 18.75 -46.84 -49.47
C ASP A 521 19.57 -47.89 -48.71
N GLU A 522 20.86 -47.64 -48.49
CA GLU A 522 21.63 -48.30 -47.44
C GLU A 522 20.97 -48.05 -46.10
N GLY A 523 20.78 -49.09 -45.32
CA GLY A 523 20.15 -48.89 -44.05
C GLY A 523 19.79 -50.16 -43.32
N ARG A 524 19.54 -49.99 -42.04
CA ARG A 524 18.92 -51.02 -41.22
C ARG A 524 17.43 -50.99 -41.52
N TYR A 525 16.98 -51.96 -42.31
CA TYR A 525 15.57 -52.20 -42.51
C TYR A 525 15.07 -53.00 -41.33
N GLU A 526 14.23 -52.35 -40.57
CA GLU A 526 13.68 -52.90 -39.36
C GLU A 526 12.23 -53.25 -39.64
N CYS A 527 11.97 -54.55 -39.70
CA CYS A 527 10.61 -55.00 -39.55
C CYS A 527 10.24 -54.86 -38.08
N VAL A 528 9.27 -54.01 -37.83
CA VAL A 528 8.79 -53.69 -36.50
C VAL A 528 7.40 -54.30 -36.37
N ALA A 529 7.32 -55.37 -35.59
CA ALA A 529 6.05 -55.87 -35.11
C ALA A 529 5.71 -55.11 -33.84
N ARG A 530 4.79 -54.17 -33.94
CA ARG A 530 4.51 -53.25 -32.84
C ARG A 530 3.09 -53.34 -32.39
N ASN A 531 2.94 -53.59 -31.10
CA ASN A 531 1.71 -53.29 -30.40
C ASN A 531 1.93 -52.09 -29.46
N THR A 532 0.92 -51.76 -28.67
CA THR A 532 1.00 -50.61 -27.76
C THR A 532 1.98 -50.83 -26.60
N ILE A 533 2.34 -52.08 -26.30
CA ILE A 533 3.27 -52.44 -25.23
C ILE A 533 4.70 -52.24 -25.66
N GLY A 534 5.03 -52.78 -26.80
CA GLY A 534 6.37 -52.77 -27.29
C GLY A 534 6.35 -53.27 -28.69
N TYR A 535 7.55 -53.47 -29.15
CA TYR A 535 7.75 -54.06 -30.43
C TYR A 535 8.89 -55.02 -30.23
N SER A 536 8.75 -56.23 -30.75
CA SER A 536 9.97 -56.84 -31.24
C SER A 536 10.18 -56.20 -32.58
N SER A 537 11.40 -55.76 -32.79
CA SER A 537 11.89 -55.56 -34.12
C SER A 537 12.91 -56.62 -34.45
N VAL A 538 12.86 -57.06 -35.68
CA VAL A 538 13.94 -57.84 -36.24
C VAL A 538 14.42 -57.03 -37.42
N SER A 539 15.70 -56.75 -37.37
CA SER A 539 16.32 -55.90 -38.35
C SER A 539 17.21 -56.72 -39.22
N MET A 540 17.18 -56.35 -40.48
CA MET A 540 18.19 -56.73 -41.43
C MET A 540 18.93 -55.47 -41.83
N VAL A 541 20.21 -55.60 -42.09
CA VAL A 541 21.00 -54.55 -42.70
C VAL A 541 20.96 -54.79 -44.20
N LEU A 542 20.40 -53.82 -44.93
CA LEU A 542 20.63 -53.69 -46.35
C LEU A 542 21.87 -52.81 -46.50
N SER A 543 23.04 -53.43 -46.61
CA SER A 543 24.27 -52.69 -46.84
C SER A 543 24.36 -52.29 -48.30
N VAL A 544 24.58 -50.99 -48.54
CA VAL A 544 24.75 -50.36 -49.84
C VAL A 544 26.00 -49.45 -49.82
N ASN A 545 27.09 -49.95 -49.23
CA ASN A 545 28.42 -49.31 -49.17
C ASN A 545 28.53 -47.76 -49.29
N VAL A 546 28.55 -47.06 -48.13
CA VAL A 546 29.01 -45.65 -47.93
C VAL A 546 29.55 -45.37 -46.46
N PRO A 547 30.57 -44.52 -46.16
CA PRO A 547 31.35 -44.47 -44.86
C PRO A 547 30.84 -43.54 -43.68
N ASN A 548 31.13 -43.77 -42.35
CA ASN A 548 30.39 -43.21 -41.12
C ASN A 548 31.20 -42.81 -39.78
N VAL A 549 30.63 -42.02 -38.79
CA VAL A 549 31.25 -41.45 -37.49
C VAL A 549 30.40 -41.61 -36.16
N SER A 550 31.00 -41.58 -34.92
CA SER A 550 30.45 -42.08 -33.60
C SER A 550 30.36 -41.13 -32.35
N ARG A 551 29.77 -41.65 -31.24
CA ARG A 551 29.22 -41.07 -29.97
C ARG A 551 30.15 -40.39 -28.92
N ASN A 552 31.45 -40.19 -29.15
CA ASN A 552 32.34 -39.59 -28.13
C ASN A 552 32.27 -38.05 -28.00
N GLY A 553 31.31 -37.41 -28.67
CA GLY A 553 31.52 -36.04 -29.11
C GLY A 553 32.63 -36.03 -30.14
N ASP A 554 32.48 -35.16 -31.12
CA ASP A 554 33.60 -34.80 -31.95
C ASP A 554 34.71 -34.25 -31.02
N PRO A 555 35.94 -34.83 -31.04
CA PRO A 555 37.07 -34.34 -30.25
C PRO A 555 37.26 -32.82 -30.34
N PHE A 556 36.96 -32.22 -31.49
CA PHE A 556 37.07 -30.78 -31.71
C PHE A 556 36.12 -29.98 -30.81
N VAL A 557 34.83 -30.31 -30.75
CA VAL A 557 33.87 -29.59 -29.88
C VAL A 557 34.27 -29.74 -28.41
N GLN A 558 34.73 -30.93 -28.00
CA GLN A 558 35.21 -31.15 -26.64
C GLN A 558 36.48 -30.33 -26.34
N THR A 559 37.43 -30.27 -27.28
CA THR A 559 38.63 -29.43 -27.18
C THR A 559 38.29 -27.95 -27.10
N SER A 560 37.35 -27.45 -27.90
CA SER A 560 36.92 -26.04 -27.86
C SER A 560 36.29 -25.66 -26.52
N ILE A 561 35.51 -26.56 -25.90
CA ILE A 561 34.93 -26.32 -24.55
C ILE A 561 36.04 -26.25 -23.50
N VAL A 562 36.96 -27.22 -23.50
CA VAL A 562 38.09 -27.25 -22.56
C VAL A 562 38.96 -26.01 -22.73
N GLU A 563 39.19 -25.58 -23.97
CA GLU A 563 39.92 -24.35 -24.28
C GLU A 563 39.15 -23.10 -23.83
N ALA A 564 37.83 -23.04 -24.01
CA ALA A 564 37.00 -21.94 -23.54
C ALA A 564 37.04 -21.80 -22.02
N ILE A 565 36.88 -22.91 -21.28
CA ILE A 565 37.03 -22.93 -19.82
C ILE A 565 38.42 -22.45 -19.44
N ALA A 566 39.47 -22.98 -20.07
CA ALA A 566 40.85 -22.60 -19.78
C ALA A 566 41.16 -21.13 -20.13
N THR A 567 40.59 -20.57 -21.19
CA THR A 567 40.77 -19.16 -21.59
C THR A 567 40.03 -18.20 -20.67
N VAL A 568 38.77 -18.48 -20.34
CA VAL A 568 38.00 -17.71 -19.36
C VAL A 568 38.65 -17.79 -17.98
N ASP A 569 39.07 -18.98 -17.54
CA ASP A 569 39.75 -19.14 -16.26
C ASP A 569 41.11 -18.45 -16.25
N ARG A 570 41.87 -18.49 -17.35
CA ARG A 570 43.10 -17.70 -17.48
C ARG A 570 42.81 -16.21 -17.39
N ALA A 571 41.76 -15.70 -18.02
CA ALA A 571 41.43 -14.27 -17.98
C ALA A 571 40.92 -13.83 -16.59
N ILE A 572 40.07 -14.63 -15.95
CA ILE A 572 39.60 -14.40 -14.56
C ILE A 572 40.80 -14.47 -13.60
N ASN A 573 41.63 -15.50 -13.70
CA ASN A 573 42.82 -15.63 -12.86
C ASN A 573 43.84 -14.55 -13.16
N SER A 574 44.06 -14.17 -14.42
CA SER A 574 44.92 -13.05 -14.77
C SER A 574 44.40 -11.74 -14.18
N THR A 575 43.09 -11.52 -14.21
CA THR A 575 42.47 -10.37 -13.54
C THR A 575 42.72 -10.42 -12.04
N ARG A 576 42.43 -11.55 -11.38
CA ARG A 576 42.71 -11.76 -9.95
C ARG A 576 44.18 -11.55 -9.62
N THR A 577 45.11 -12.18 -10.34
CA THR A 577 46.55 -12.04 -10.17
C THR A 577 46.98 -10.59 -10.39
N HIS A 578 46.52 -9.92 -11.44
CA HIS A 578 46.80 -8.50 -11.66
C HIS A 578 46.34 -7.62 -10.49
N LEU A 579 45.19 -7.95 -9.89
CA LEU A 579 44.63 -7.28 -8.71
C LEU A 579 45.36 -7.62 -7.40
N PHE A 580 45.87 -8.85 -7.24
CA PHE A 580 46.49 -9.34 -5.99
C PHE A 580 48.03 -9.28 -5.95
N ASP A 581 48.73 -9.61 -7.04
CA ASP A 581 50.21 -9.62 -7.11
C ASP A 581 50.80 -8.20 -7.08
N SER A 582 50.03 -7.22 -7.55
CA SER A 582 50.42 -5.82 -7.44
C SER A 582 50.52 -5.37 -5.97
N ARG A 583 49.88 -6.08 -5.01
CA ARG A 583 49.41 -5.60 -3.70
C ARG A 583 48.75 -4.25 -3.90
N PRO A 584 47.42 -4.08 -3.84
CA PRO A 584 46.77 -2.85 -4.28
C PRO A 584 47.53 -1.60 -3.82
N ARG A 585 48.21 -0.93 -4.76
CA ARG A 585 49.08 0.24 -4.49
C ARG A 585 48.37 1.53 -4.79
N SER A 586 47.20 1.42 -5.42
CA SER A 586 46.37 2.54 -5.79
C SER A 586 44.91 2.24 -5.45
N PRO A 587 44.09 3.27 -5.17
CA PRO A 587 42.62 3.17 -5.13
C PRO A 587 42.00 2.52 -6.38
N ASN A 588 42.78 2.38 -7.46
CA ASN A 588 42.34 1.92 -8.76
C ASN A 588 42.33 0.40 -8.89
N ASP A 589 43.35 -0.26 -8.35
CA ASP A 589 43.41 -1.73 -8.25
C ASP A 589 42.31 -2.24 -7.31
N LEU A 590 41.86 -1.35 -6.42
CA LEU A 590 40.80 -1.57 -5.44
C LEU A 590 39.41 -1.38 -6.09
N LEU A 591 39.25 -0.32 -6.90
CA LEU A 591 38.03 0.00 -7.67
C LEU A 591 37.53 -1.09 -8.63
N ALA A 592 38.43 -1.96 -9.04
CA ALA A 592 38.10 -3.08 -9.90
C ALA A 592 37.38 -4.20 -9.12
N LEU A 593 37.60 -4.33 -7.80
CA LEU A 593 37.05 -5.41 -7.00
C LEU A 593 35.53 -5.28 -6.72
N PHE A 594 34.92 -4.10 -6.83
CA PHE A 594 33.48 -3.93 -6.57
C PHE A 594 32.64 -4.03 -7.83
N ARG A 595 33.30 -4.14 -8.98
CA ARG A 595 32.65 -4.52 -10.23
C ARG A 595 32.35 -6.01 -10.27
N TYR A 596 32.97 -6.79 -9.40
CA TYR A 596 32.71 -8.21 -9.28
C TYR A 596 31.48 -8.48 -8.45
N PRO A 597 30.59 -9.39 -8.89
CA PRO A 597 29.55 -9.91 -8.02
C PRO A 597 30.17 -10.55 -6.76
N ARG A 598 29.61 -10.24 -5.59
CA ARG A 598 30.04 -10.83 -4.31
C ARG A 598 29.37 -12.16 -4.00
N ASP A 599 28.11 -12.28 -4.42
CA ASP A 599 27.31 -13.47 -4.21
C ASP A 599 27.81 -14.62 -5.13
N PRO A 600 28.12 -15.82 -4.57
CA PRO A 600 28.59 -16.96 -5.34
C PRO A 600 27.64 -17.37 -6.47
N TYR A 601 26.33 -17.23 -6.28
CA TYR A 601 25.35 -17.64 -7.28
C TYR A 601 25.37 -16.74 -8.51
N THR A 602 25.47 -15.43 -8.32
CA THR A 602 25.66 -14.44 -9.40
C THR A 602 26.98 -14.70 -10.14
N VAL A 603 28.06 -15.02 -9.42
CA VAL A 603 29.35 -15.38 -10.03
C VAL A 603 29.22 -16.64 -10.89
N GLU A 604 28.55 -17.68 -10.41
CA GLU A 604 28.36 -18.91 -11.17
C GLU A 604 27.56 -18.67 -12.45
N GLN A 605 26.47 -17.91 -12.38
CA GLN A 605 25.65 -17.58 -13.56
C GLN A 605 26.41 -16.75 -14.59
N ALA A 606 27.11 -15.70 -14.16
CA ALA A 606 27.90 -14.85 -15.05
C ALA A 606 29.01 -15.66 -15.75
N ARG A 607 29.72 -16.52 -14.99
CA ARG A 607 30.80 -17.37 -15.52
C ARG A 607 30.27 -18.35 -16.56
N ALA A 608 29.13 -18.99 -16.27
CA ALA A 608 28.52 -19.94 -17.18
C ALA A 608 28.15 -19.28 -18.53
N GLY A 609 27.63 -18.05 -18.49
CA GLY A 609 27.33 -17.25 -19.69
C GLY A 609 28.58 -16.89 -20.49
N GLU A 610 29.64 -16.42 -19.83
CA GLU A 610 30.92 -16.06 -20.47
C GLU A 610 31.61 -17.26 -21.12
N ILE A 611 31.68 -18.42 -20.44
CA ILE A 611 32.26 -19.66 -20.98
C ILE A 611 31.48 -20.12 -22.21
N PHE A 612 30.15 -20.08 -22.13
CA PHE A 612 29.31 -20.50 -23.24
C PHE A 612 29.56 -19.64 -24.48
N GLU A 613 29.53 -18.31 -24.35
CA GLU A 613 29.79 -17.41 -25.48
C GLU A 613 31.20 -17.57 -26.05
N ARG A 614 32.21 -17.71 -25.19
CA ARG A 614 33.59 -17.92 -25.64
C ARG A 614 33.76 -19.23 -26.41
N THR A 615 33.08 -20.29 -25.98
CA THR A 615 33.08 -21.60 -26.67
C THR A 615 32.59 -21.44 -28.12
N LEU A 616 31.46 -20.75 -28.30
CA LEU A 616 30.90 -20.53 -29.64
C LEU A 616 31.79 -19.66 -30.52
N GLN A 617 32.43 -18.64 -29.95
CA GLN A 617 33.38 -17.80 -30.68
C GLN A 617 34.57 -18.62 -31.17
N LEU A 618 35.15 -19.47 -30.31
CA LEU A 618 36.26 -20.35 -30.70
C LEU A 618 35.85 -21.28 -31.84
N ILE A 619 34.66 -21.90 -31.78
CA ILE A 619 34.16 -22.75 -32.86
C ILE A 619 34.03 -21.95 -34.17
N GLN A 620 33.55 -20.70 -34.09
CA GLN A 620 33.41 -19.83 -35.27
C GLN A 620 34.77 -19.48 -35.89
N ASP A 621 35.72 -19.04 -35.07
CA ASP A 621 37.06 -18.62 -35.50
C ASP A 621 37.77 -19.79 -36.22
N HIS A 622 37.76 -20.97 -35.61
CA HIS A 622 38.40 -22.16 -36.17
C HIS A 622 37.80 -22.59 -37.52
N VAL A 623 36.48 -22.45 -37.71
CA VAL A 623 35.85 -22.79 -39.00
C VAL A 623 36.05 -21.70 -40.06
N GLN A 624 36.05 -20.41 -39.68
CA GLN A 624 36.25 -19.30 -40.62
C GLN A 624 37.68 -19.22 -41.18
N ASP A 625 38.68 -19.64 -40.40
CA ASP A 625 40.09 -19.70 -40.82
C ASP A 625 40.42 -20.86 -41.80
N GLY A 626 39.41 -21.56 -42.33
CA GLY A 626 39.56 -22.52 -43.42
C GLY A 626 39.90 -23.95 -42.99
N LEU A 627 39.88 -24.25 -41.69
CA LEU A 627 39.81 -25.63 -41.21
C LEU A 627 38.40 -26.17 -41.48
N MET A 628 38.20 -26.78 -42.63
CA MET A 628 37.21 -27.86 -42.73
C MET A 628 37.64 -28.89 -41.68
N VAL A 629 36.93 -28.99 -40.57
CA VAL A 629 37.29 -29.94 -39.51
C VAL A 629 37.02 -31.32 -40.10
N ASP A 630 38.10 -32.00 -40.48
CA ASP A 630 38.02 -33.32 -41.10
C ASP A 630 38.02 -34.37 -40.00
N LEU A 631 36.83 -34.85 -39.67
CA LEU A 631 36.62 -35.80 -38.58
C LEU A 631 36.28 -37.14 -39.19
N ASN A 632 37.27 -38.03 -39.17
CA ASN A 632 37.19 -39.34 -39.81
C ASN A 632 36.85 -39.27 -41.32
N GLY A 633 37.34 -38.26 -42.06
CA GLY A 633 37.17 -38.17 -43.51
C GLY A 633 35.92 -37.41 -43.97
N THR A 634 35.23 -36.71 -43.06
CA THR A 634 34.03 -35.91 -43.36
C THR A 634 34.27 -34.46 -42.94
N SER A 635 34.04 -33.52 -43.86
CA SER A 635 34.21 -32.09 -43.61
C SER A 635 32.95 -31.46 -43.02
N TYR A 636 33.09 -30.74 -41.90
CA TYR A 636 31.98 -30.06 -41.22
C TYR A 636 32.05 -28.53 -41.40
N HIS A 637 30.90 -27.89 -41.62
CA HIS A 637 30.72 -26.45 -41.58
C HIS A 637 30.29 -25.98 -40.19
N TYR A 638 30.43 -24.68 -39.91
CA TYR A 638 30.08 -24.06 -38.62
C TYR A 638 28.65 -24.41 -38.20
N ASN A 639 27.72 -24.40 -39.16
CA ASN A 639 26.31 -24.72 -38.94
C ASN A 639 26.07 -26.18 -38.51
N ASP A 640 26.99 -27.10 -38.82
CA ASP A 640 26.88 -28.52 -38.46
C ASP A 640 27.31 -28.77 -37.00
N LEU A 641 28.32 -28.03 -36.54
CA LEU A 641 28.91 -28.11 -35.20
C LEU A 641 28.09 -27.37 -34.12
N VAL A 642 27.13 -26.55 -34.56
CA VAL A 642 26.17 -25.86 -33.70
C VAL A 642 24.77 -26.48 -33.82
N SER A 643 24.69 -27.80 -34.08
CA SER A 643 23.43 -28.54 -34.07
C SER A 643 22.88 -28.77 -32.65
N PRO A 644 21.55 -28.94 -32.46
CA PRO A 644 20.92 -29.05 -31.14
C PRO A 644 21.56 -30.09 -30.20
N GLN A 645 22.19 -31.14 -30.74
CA GLN A 645 22.88 -32.15 -29.96
C GLN A 645 24.18 -31.64 -29.31
N TYR A 646 25.06 -30.96 -30.06
CA TYR A 646 26.33 -30.42 -29.55
C TYR A 646 26.13 -29.25 -28.57
N LEU A 647 25.01 -28.55 -28.71
CA LEU A 647 24.71 -27.38 -27.87
C LEU A 647 24.17 -27.76 -26.50
N ASN A 648 23.38 -28.82 -26.43
CA ASN A 648 23.03 -29.43 -25.15
C ASN A 648 24.28 -29.94 -24.42
N LEU A 649 25.27 -30.43 -25.17
CA LEU A 649 26.56 -30.82 -24.59
C LEU A 649 27.34 -29.59 -24.07
N ILE A 650 27.47 -28.53 -24.86
CA ILE A 650 28.13 -27.28 -24.46
C ILE A 650 27.44 -26.65 -23.23
N ALA A 651 26.10 -26.54 -23.24
CA ALA A 651 25.31 -26.00 -22.13
C ALA A 651 25.54 -26.75 -20.82
N ASN A 652 25.46 -28.08 -20.87
CA ASN A 652 25.67 -28.93 -19.70
C ASN A 652 27.11 -28.84 -19.19
N LEU A 653 28.10 -28.79 -20.09
CA LEU A 653 29.52 -28.75 -19.72
C LEU A 653 29.99 -27.37 -19.27
N SER A 654 29.39 -26.28 -19.75
CA SER A 654 29.71 -24.92 -19.30
C SER A 654 28.96 -24.50 -18.02
N GLY A 655 27.97 -25.29 -17.58
CA GLY A 655 27.09 -24.96 -16.45
C GLY A 655 25.98 -23.96 -16.79
N CYS A 656 25.78 -23.66 -18.08
CA CYS A 656 24.81 -22.68 -18.54
C CYS A 656 23.40 -23.31 -18.56
N THR A 657 22.60 -22.99 -17.53
CA THR A 657 21.19 -23.39 -17.46
C THR A 657 20.32 -22.18 -17.85
N ALA A 658 19.52 -22.32 -18.90
CA ALA A 658 18.71 -21.23 -19.46
C ALA A 658 17.61 -20.71 -18.52
N HIS A 659 17.31 -21.43 -17.44
CA HIS A 659 16.25 -21.08 -16.50
C HIS A 659 16.75 -21.29 -15.08
N ARG A 660 16.80 -20.19 -14.31
CA ARG A 660 16.88 -20.24 -12.84
C ARG A 660 15.78 -21.18 -12.35
N ARG A 661 16.11 -22.08 -11.41
CA ARG A 661 15.12 -23.02 -10.87
C ARG A 661 13.98 -22.22 -10.26
N VAL A 662 12.75 -22.54 -10.64
CA VAL A 662 11.55 -21.94 -10.06
C VAL A 662 11.51 -22.32 -8.59
N ASN A 663 11.52 -21.32 -7.71
CA ASN A 663 11.35 -21.55 -6.28
C ASN A 663 9.95 -22.12 -6.02
N ASN A 664 9.86 -23.01 -5.03
CA ASN A 664 8.61 -23.64 -4.67
C ASN A 664 7.70 -22.63 -3.93
N CYS A 665 6.65 -22.15 -4.61
CA CYS A 665 5.70 -21.20 -4.03
C CYS A 665 4.61 -21.88 -3.16
N SER A 666 4.84 -23.09 -2.65
CA SER A 666 3.83 -23.85 -1.91
C SER A 666 3.57 -23.33 -0.49
N ASP A 667 4.51 -22.59 0.11
CA ASP A 667 4.31 -21.97 1.42
C ASP A 667 3.45 -20.70 1.31
N MET A 668 2.15 -20.93 1.12
CA MET A 668 1.19 -19.86 0.97
C MET A 668 1.07 -19.00 2.23
N CYS A 669 1.32 -19.55 3.42
CA CYS A 669 1.30 -18.78 4.66
C CYS A 669 2.36 -17.67 4.65
N PHE A 670 3.57 -17.99 4.22
CA PHE A 670 4.63 -17.00 4.04
C PHE A 670 4.31 -16.05 2.89
N HIS A 671 4.01 -16.58 1.70
CA HIS A 671 3.86 -15.77 0.48
C HIS A 671 2.64 -14.85 0.50
N GLN A 672 1.59 -15.15 1.27
CA GLN A 672 0.48 -14.24 1.51
C GLN A 672 0.93 -12.97 2.24
N LYS A 673 1.90 -13.09 3.15
CA LYS A 673 2.25 -12.03 4.09
C LYS A 673 3.52 -11.28 3.70
N TYR A 674 4.54 -11.99 3.19
CA TYR A 674 5.88 -11.48 3.00
C TYR A 674 6.46 -11.78 1.60
N ARG A 675 7.41 -10.93 1.21
CA ARG A 675 8.23 -11.10 0.00
C ARG A 675 9.38 -12.05 0.29
N THR A 676 9.73 -12.88 -0.69
CA THR A 676 11.06 -13.50 -0.76
C THR A 676 12.13 -12.41 -0.95
N HIS A 677 13.38 -12.70 -0.63
CA HIS A 677 14.47 -11.73 -0.83
C HIS A 677 14.87 -11.59 -2.30
N ASP A 678 14.63 -12.62 -3.11
CA ASP A 678 14.92 -12.61 -4.54
C ASP A 678 13.72 -12.22 -5.42
N GLY A 679 12.60 -11.82 -4.82
CA GLY A 679 11.39 -11.40 -5.53
C GLY A 679 10.58 -12.52 -6.18
N THR A 680 11.01 -13.79 -6.05
CA THR A 680 10.25 -14.93 -6.57
C THR A 680 8.90 -15.09 -5.86
N CYS A 681 7.93 -15.70 -6.55
CA CYS A 681 6.57 -15.95 -6.01
C CYS A 681 5.77 -14.69 -5.66
N ASN A 682 6.20 -13.49 -6.11
CA ASN A 682 5.33 -12.33 -6.09
C ASN A 682 4.14 -12.56 -7.04
N ASN A 683 4.42 -12.86 -8.31
CA ASN A 683 3.40 -13.36 -9.22
C ASN A 683 3.29 -14.89 -9.11
N LEU A 684 2.14 -15.40 -8.66
CA LEU A 684 1.96 -16.84 -8.41
C LEU A 684 1.80 -17.68 -9.70
N GLN A 685 1.38 -17.06 -10.81
CA GLN A 685 1.24 -17.72 -12.11
C GLN A 685 2.57 -17.72 -12.88
N HIS A 686 3.38 -16.68 -12.66
CA HIS A 686 4.70 -16.50 -13.25
C HIS A 686 5.74 -16.18 -12.16
N PRO A 687 6.18 -17.16 -11.36
CA PRO A 687 7.00 -16.94 -10.17
C PRO A 687 8.32 -16.20 -10.36
N MET A 688 8.81 -16.08 -11.59
CA MET A 688 10.07 -15.41 -11.92
C MET A 688 9.89 -13.97 -12.40
N TRP A 689 8.67 -13.48 -12.62
CA TRP A 689 8.45 -12.09 -13.03
C TRP A 689 8.89 -11.14 -11.92
N GLY A 690 9.75 -10.20 -12.27
CA GLY A 690 10.35 -9.24 -11.33
C GLY A 690 11.36 -9.84 -10.34
N ALA A 691 11.69 -11.13 -10.44
CA ALA A 691 12.69 -11.75 -9.59
C ALA A 691 14.12 -11.33 -9.97
N SER A 692 15.02 -11.32 -8.99
CA SER A 692 16.44 -11.07 -9.22
C SER A 692 17.07 -12.13 -10.10
N LEU A 693 18.20 -11.78 -10.73
CA LEU A 693 18.96 -12.66 -11.61
C LEU A 693 18.14 -13.24 -12.77
N THR A 694 17.27 -12.38 -13.32
CA THR A 694 16.50 -12.65 -14.53
C THR A 694 16.90 -11.67 -15.63
N ALA A 695 16.57 -11.99 -16.89
CA ALA A 695 16.82 -11.09 -17.99
C ALA A 695 16.00 -9.80 -17.84
N PHE A 696 16.57 -8.65 -18.22
CA PHE A 696 15.76 -7.44 -18.37
C PHE A 696 14.64 -7.68 -19.38
N GLU A 697 13.47 -7.12 -19.09
CA GLU A 697 12.37 -7.05 -20.05
C GLU A 697 12.73 -6.07 -21.17
N ARG A 698 12.01 -6.11 -22.28
CA ARG A 698 12.20 -5.14 -23.37
C ARG A 698 10.88 -4.56 -23.85
N LEU A 699 10.87 -3.25 -24.07
CA LEU A 699 9.76 -2.60 -24.76
C LEU A 699 9.85 -2.80 -26.28
N LEU A 700 11.07 -2.79 -26.82
CA LEU A 700 11.35 -2.98 -28.24
C LEU A 700 12.41 -4.06 -28.46
N LYS A 701 12.38 -4.68 -29.65
CA LYS A 701 13.40 -5.68 -30.02
C LYS A 701 14.78 -5.03 -30.05
N SER A 702 15.78 -5.70 -29.51
CA SER A 702 17.15 -5.20 -29.49
C SER A 702 17.76 -5.05 -30.89
N VAL A 703 18.68 -4.10 -31.01
CA VAL A 703 19.40 -3.77 -32.25
C VAL A 703 20.89 -3.90 -32.03
N TYR A 704 21.44 -5.02 -32.48
CA TYR A 704 22.87 -5.28 -32.54
C TYR A 704 23.39 -5.11 -33.97
N GLU A 705 24.69 -4.87 -34.11
CA GLU A 705 25.35 -4.60 -35.39
C GLU A 705 25.25 -5.78 -36.36
N ASN A 706 25.38 -7.01 -35.87
CA ASN A 706 25.11 -8.23 -36.64
C ASN A 706 23.67 -8.76 -36.47
N GLY A 707 22.77 -7.95 -35.90
CA GLY A 707 21.40 -8.35 -35.56
C GLY A 707 21.28 -9.27 -34.35
N PHE A 708 22.38 -9.58 -33.65
CA PHE A 708 22.37 -10.63 -32.65
C PHE A 708 23.09 -10.35 -31.33
N ASN A 709 24.38 -9.99 -31.36
CA ASN A 709 25.18 -9.85 -30.12
C ASN A 709 26.32 -8.82 -30.20
N LEU A 710 26.75 -8.42 -31.40
CA LEU A 710 27.81 -7.42 -31.57
C LEU A 710 27.24 -6.03 -31.29
N PRO A 711 27.76 -5.29 -30.29
CA PRO A 711 27.32 -3.92 -30.00
C PRO A 711 27.41 -3.02 -31.22
N ARG A 712 26.46 -2.08 -31.36
CA ARG A 712 26.54 -1.07 -32.41
C ARG A 712 27.79 -0.20 -32.23
N GLY A 713 28.54 0.02 -33.31
CA GLY A 713 29.75 0.83 -33.30
C GLY A 713 30.99 0.10 -32.79
N ILE A 714 30.94 -1.24 -32.71
CA ILE A 714 32.13 -2.05 -32.41
C ILE A 714 33.13 -2.02 -33.57
N GLU A 715 32.63 -1.94 -34.81
CA GLU A 715 33.42 -1.70 -36.02
C GLU A 715 33.29 -0.22 -36.43
N PRO A 716 34.29 0.64 -36.18
CA PRO A 716 34.16 2.09 -36.36
C PRO A 716 33.89 2.54 -37.80
N LYS A 717 34.18 1.69 -38.79
CA LYS A 717 34.00 1.97 -40.23
C LYS A 717 32.64 1.53 -40.76
N ARG A 718 31.89 0.72 -40.01
CA ARG A 718 30.60 0.21 -40.44
C ARG A 718 29.56 1.33 -40.42
N LEU A 719 28.83 1.44 -41.53
CA LEU A 719 27.80 2.45 -41.69
C LEU A 719 26.46 1.92 -41.15
N SER A 720 25.79 2.74 -40.34
CA SER A 720 24.41 2.57 -39.90
C SER A 720 23.57 3.65 -40.58
N ASN A 721 22.56 3.27 -41.35
CA ASN A 721 21.74 4.20 -42.14
C ASN A 721 22.57 5.19 -42.99
N GLY A 722 23.67 4.72 -43.59
CA GLY A 722 24.55 5.51 -44.44
C GLY A 722 25.65 6.31 -43.73
N TYR A 723 25.71 6.30 -42.39
CA TYR A 723 26.68 7.07 -41.60
C TYR A 723 27.38 6.22 -40.54
N ALA A 724 28.65 6.50 -40.25
CA ALA A 724 29.34 5.89 -39.12
C ALA A 724 28.78 6.45 -37.80
N LEU A 725 28.65 5.61 -36.77
CA LEU A 725 28.21 6.08 -35.46
C LEU A 725 29.31 6.92 -34.77
N PRO A 726 28.95 8.01 -34.08
CA PRO A 726 29.94 8.85 -33.41
C PRO A 726 30.58 8.14 -32.23
N MET A 727 31.83 8.52 -31.92
CA MET A 727 32.49 8.10 -30.68
C MET A 727 31.69 8.63 -29.47
N PRO A 728 31.37 7.81 -28.46
CA PRO A 728 30.60 8.24 -27.28
C PRO A 728 31.18 9.47 -26.58
N ARG A 729 32.51 9.55 -26.48
CA ARG A 729 33.22 10.69 -25.88
C ARG A 729 33.08 11.98 -26.71
N LEU A 730 32.99 11.86 -28.04
CA LEU A 730 32.75 13.02 -28.90
C LEU A 730 31.32 13.55 -28.71
N VAL A 731 30.33 12.66 -28.57
CA VAL A 731 28.95 13.05 -28.24
C VAL A 731 28.91 13.75 -26.88
N SER A 732 29.57 13.17 -25.86
CA SER A 732 29.66 13.75 -24.52
C SER A 732 30.19 15.19 -24.54
N THR A 733 31.37 15.39 -25.13
CA THR A 733 32.04 16.71 -25.15
C THR A 733 31.35 17.75 -26.04
N THR A 734 30.62 17.32 -27.07
CA THR A 734 29.95 18.25 -28.01
C THR A 734 28.54 18.65 -27.55
N LEU A 735 27.83 17.72 -26.89
CA LEU A 735 26.39 17.83 -26.63
C LEU A 735 26.01 17.83 -25.15
N ILE A 736 26.70 17.04 -24.30
CA ILE A 736 26.21 16.71 -22.94
C ILE A 736 27.00 17.45 -21.84
N GLY A 737 28.33 17.47 -21.93
CA GLY A 737 29.19 18.06 -20.93
C GLY A 737 28.97 19.57 -20.80
N THR A 738 28.96 20.08 -19.57
CA THR A 738 28.83 21.50 -19.28
C THR A 738 29.66 21.94 -18.08
N GLU A 739 30.14 23.18 -18.13
CA GLU A 739 30.75 23.90 -16.99
C GLU A 739 29.74 24.83 -16.30
N THR A 740 28.61 25.11 -16.95
CA THR A 740 27.57 26.01 -16.42
C THR A 740 26.51 25.19 -15.70
N ILE A 741 26.16 25.61 -14.48
CA ILE A 741 25.17 24.94 -13.63
C ILE A 741 24.08 25.94 -13.26
N THR A 742 22.84 25.59 -13.58
CA THR A 742 21.65 26.31 -13.14
C THR A 742 21.06 25.58 -11.93
N PRO A 743 20.91 26.23 -10.75
CA PRO A 743 20.19 25.66 -9.62
C PRO A 743 18.71 25.43 -9.93
N ASP A 744 18.12 24.39 -9.35
CA ASP A 744 16.66 24.16 -9.35
C ASP A 744 16.06 24.96 -8.19
N ASP A 745 15.31 26.00 -8.50
CA ASP A 745 14.69 26.90 -7.52
C ASP A 745 13.46 26.28 -6.83
N GLN A 746 12.96 25.15 -7.34
CA GLN A 746 11.80 24.46 -6.79
C GLN A 746 12.20 23.28 -5.92
N TYR A 747 13.26 22.55 -6.32
CA TYR A 747 13.60 21.27 -5.70
C TYR A 747 15.01 21.19 -5.15
N THR A 748 15.13 20.51 -4.01
CA THR A 748 16.39 20.30 -3.29
C THR A 748 17.20 19.19 -3.95
N HIS A 749 18.46 19.09 -3.55
CA HIS A 749 19.35 18.02 -4.02
C HIS A 749 18.88 16.62 -3.57
N MET A 750 18.03 16.53 -2.55
CA MET A 750 17.37 15.30 -2.11
C MET A 750 16.53 14.66 -3.23
N LEU A 751 15.98 15.45 -4.16
CA LEU A 751 15.22 14.92 -5.30
C LEU A 751 16.08 13.99 -6.16
N MET A 752 17.34 14.37 -6.43
CA MET A 752 18.30 13.53 -7.15
C MET A 752 18.69 12.32 -6.29
N GLN A 753 19.03 12.55 -5.02
CA GLN A 753 19.54 11.49 -4.15
C GLN A 753 18.52 10.36 -3.95
N TRP A 754 17.23 10.69 -3.80
CA TRP A 754 16.17 9.69 -3.72
C TRP A 754 16.05 8.89 -5.02
N GLY A 755 16.17 9.56 -6.17
CA GLY A 755 16.17 8.88 -7.47
C GLY A 755 17.30 7.85 -7.60
N GLN A 756 18.53 8.19 -7.16
CA GLN A 756 19.64 7.23 -7.14
C GLN A 756 19.40 6.08 -6.15
N PHE A 757 18.92 6.39 -4.94
CA PHE A 757 18.64 5.37 -3.93
C PHE A 757 17.56 4.39 -4.40
N LEU A 758 16.55 4.88 -5.10
CA LEU A 758 15.47 4.10 -5.70
C LEU A 758 15.93 3.28 -6.91
N ASP A 759 16.78 3.83 -7.79
CA ASP A 759 17.39 3.08 -8.91
C ASP A 759 18.11 1.83 -8.39
N HIS A 760 18.80 1.99 -7.26
CA HIS A 760 19.52 0.91 -6.60
C HIS A 760 18.63 -0.12 -5.90
N ASP A 761 17.31 0.08 -5.87
CA ASP A 761 16.31 -0.91 -5.44
C ASP A 761 15.71 -1.69 -6.62
N LEU A 762 15.84 -1.16 -7.83
CA LEU A 762 15.15 -1.66 -9.02
C LEU A 762 16.08 -2.40 -9.97
N ASP A 763 17.28 -1.87 -10.21
CA ASP A 763 18.20 -2.49 -11.14
C ASP A 763 19.69 -2.37 -10.83
N LEU A 764 20.38 -3.44 -11.23
CA LEU A 764 21.83 -3.55 -11.28
C LEU A 764 22.20 -4.55 -12.35
N THR A 765 22.84 -4.09 -13.42
CA THR A 765 23.30 -5.02 -14.46
C THR A 765 24.49 -5.83 -13.96
N VAL A 766 24.42 -7.16 -14.09
CA VAL A 766 25.55 -8.05 -13.78
C VAL A 766 26.75 -7.72 -14.68
N ALA A 767 27.87 -7.33 -14.08
CA ALA A 767 29.12 -7.02 -14.79
C ALA A 767 29.84 -8.29 -15.26
N ALA A 768 30.79 -8.13 -16.19
CA ALA A 768 31.71 -9.20 -16.58
C ALA A 768 32.59 -9.63 -15.40
N LEU A 769 32.86 -10.93 -15.29
CA LEU A 769 33.80 -11.49 -14.31
C LEU A 769 35.25 -11.37 -14.76
N SER A 770 35.52 -10.93 -15.98
CA SER A 770 36.89 -10.62 -16.36
C SER A 770 37.01 -9.16 -16.79
N GLU A 771 38.01 -8.48 -16.26
CA GLU A 771 38.49 -7.21 -16.82
C GLU A 771 39.67 -7.44 -17.79
N ALA A 772 39.96 -8.70 -18.14
CA ALA A 772 41.00 -9.08 -19.08
C ALA A 772 40.43 -9.82 -20.29
N ARG A 773 41.08 -9.67 -21.45
CA ARG A 773 40.67 -10.32 -22.70
C ARG A 773 40.72 -11.84 -22.55
N PHE A 774 39.67 -12.52 -23.02
CA PHE A 774 39.64 -13.99 -23.04
C PHE A 774 40.71 -14.59 -23.96
N SER A 775 41.21 -13.85 -24.94
CA SER A 775 42.21 -14.32 -25.90
C SER A 775 43.58 -14.57 -25.28
N ASP A 776 44.06 -13.65 -24.44
CA ASP A 776 45.45 -13.63 -23.98
C ASP A 776 45.67 -13.11 -22.56
N GLY A 777 44.60 -12.77 -21.83
CA GLY A 777 44.68 -12.27 -20.46
C GLY A 777 45.17 -10.83 -20.32
N GLN A 778 45.35 -10.07 -21.41
CA GLN A 778 45.69 -8.65 -21.27
C GLN A 778 44.50 -7.85 -20.72
N HIS A 779 44.78 -6.95 -19.77
CA HIS A 779 43.76 -6.17 -19.07
C HIS A 779 43.13 -5.08 -19.97
N CYS A 780 41.81 -4.89 -19.92
CA CYS A 780 41.08 -3.93 -20.75
C CYS A 780 41.45 -2.45 -20.48
N SER A 781 42.17 -2.16 -19.39
CA SER A 781 42.69 -0.81 -19.11
C SER A 781 44.02 -0.52 -19.82
N SER A 782 44.76 -1.55 -20.23
CA SER A 782 46.06 -1.41 -20.88
C SER A 782 45.99 -1.55 -22.41
N VAL A 783 44.86 -2.01 -22.94
CA VAL A 783 44.60 -2.17 -24.38
C VAL A 783 43.37 -1.38 -24.83
N CYS A 784 43.38 -0.97 -26.09
CA CYS A 784 42.24 -0.27 -26.73
C CYS A 784 41.63 -1.10 -27.87
N THR A 785 41.69 -2.43 -27.77
CA THR A 785 41.05 -3.36 -28.71
C THR A 785 39.71 -3.83 -28.16
N ASN A 786 38.80 -4.24 -29.04
CA ASN A 786 37.42 -4.63 -28.69
C ASN A 786 37.27 -6.15 -28.57
N ASP A 787 38.29 -6.86 -28.08
CA ASP A 787 38.17 -8.30 -27.89
C ASP A 787 37.46 -8.60 -26.56
N PRO A 788 36.50 -9.54 -26.54
CA PRO A 788 35.71 -9.81 -25.34
C PRO A 788 36.55 -10.10 -24.09
N PRO A 789 36.14 -9.57 -22.91
CA PRO A 789 34.95 -8.74 -22.68
C PRO A 789 35.19 -7.23 -22.88
N CYS A 790 36.34 -6.81 -23.40
CA CYS A 790 36.67 -5.40 -23.58
C CYS A 790 35.81 -4.74 -24.68
N PHE A 791 35.29 -3.55 -24.40
CA PHE A 791 34.62 -2.70 -25.40
C PHE A 791 34.96 -1.23 -25.11
N SER A 792 36.25 -0.92 -25.20
CA SER A 792 36.85 0.33 -24.74
C SER A 792 36.26 1.56 -25.43
N ILE A 793 36.11 2.66 -24.68
CA ILE A 793 35.58 3.92 -25.21
C ILE A 793 36.74 4.70 -25.82
N MET A 794 36.80 4.77 -27.14
CA MET A 794 37.85 5.49 -27.86
C MET A 794 37.82 7.00 -27.57
N ILE A 795 39.01 7.58 -27.36
CA ILE A 795 39.18 9.01 -27.12
C ILE A 795 39.47 9.73 -28.45
N PRO A 796 38.74 10.82 -28.79
CA PRO A 796 39.02 11.59 -30.00
C PRO A 796 40.44 12.20 -30.00
N PRO A 797 41.12 12.34 -31.15
CA PRO A 797 42.51 12.81 -31.22
C PRO A 797 42.77 14.19 -30.59
N ASN A 798 41.76 15.08 -30.60
CA ASN A 798 41.87 16.44 -30.07
C ASN A 798 41.47 16.55 -28.58
N ASP A 799 41.09 15.44 -27.93
CA ASP A 799 40.68 15.44 -26.53
C ASP A 799 41.86 15.73 -25.59
N PRO A 800 41.69 16.54 -24.53
CA PRO A 800 42.75 16.84 -23.56
C PRO A 800 43.41 15.60 -22.94
N ARG A 801 42.68 14.48 -22.77
CA ARG A 801 43.22 13.23 -22.20
C ARG A 801 44.33 12.62 -23.05
N VAL A 802 44.34 12.87 -24.37
CA VAL A 802 45.39 12.37 -25.28
C VAL A 802 46.74 12.99 -24.96
N ARG A 803 46.78 14.24 -24.48
CA ARG A 803 48.02 14.89 -24.04
C ARG A 803 48.68 14.17 -22.86
N ASN A 804 47.88 13.45 -22.07
CA ASN A 804 48.34 12.62 -20.96
C ASN A 804 48.60 11.15 -21.38
N GLY A 805 48.68 10.87 -22.69
CA GLY A 805 48.99 9.55 -23.23
C GLY A 805 47.82 8.57 -23.33
N ALA A 806 46.60 8.96 -22.94
CA ALA A 806 45.43 8.10 -23.00
C ALA A 806 44.87 7.97 -24.43
N ARG A 807 44.56 6.74 -24.86
CA ARG A 807 43.97 6.45 -26.19
C ARG A 807 42.51 6.00 -26.12
N CYS A 808 42.11 5.41 -25.00
CA CYS A 808 40.75 4.96 -24.72
C CYS A 808 40.47 5.05 -23.21
N MET A 809 39.20 5.02 -22.84
CA MET A 809 38.75 4.82 -21.46
C MET A 809 38.30 3.37 -21.27
N PHE A 810 38.56 2.85 -20.07
CA PHE A 810 38.18 1.48 -19.69
C PHE A 810 36.67 1.26 -19.81
N PHE A 811 36.27 0.17 -20.45
CA PHE A 811 34.89 -0.33 -20.45
C PHE A 811 34.86 -1.83 -20.76
N VAL A 812 34.02 -2.58 -20.03
CA VAL A 812 33.73 -3.99 -20.29
C VAL A 812 32.25 -4.19 -20.53
N ARG A 813 31.94 -5.14 -21.40
CA ARG A 813 30.58 -5.55 -21.71
C ARG A 813 29.89 -6.15 -20.47
N SER A 814 28.58 -6.00 -20.38
CA SER A 814 27.78 -6.65 -19.34
C SER A 814 27.71 -8.16 -19.57
N SER A 815 27.58 -8.95 -18.51
CA SER A 815 27.47 -10.41 -18.63
C SER A 815 26.20 -10.81 -19.39
N PRO A 816 26.27 -11.80 -20.30
CA PRO A 816 25.12 -12.26 -21.09
C PRO A 816 24.20 -13.18 -20.28
N VAL A 817 22.90 -13.17 -20.61
CA VAL A 817 21.97 -14.22 -20.19
C VAL A 817 22.25 -15.49 -20.98
N CYS A 818 22.31 -16.63 -20.28
CA CYS A 818 22.38 -17.96 -20.89
C CYS A 818 21.23 -18.21 -21.89
N GLY A 819 21.54 -18.68 -23.10
CA GLY A 819 20.54 -18.93 -24.14
C GLY A 819 20.09 -17.69 -24.93
N SER A 820 20.78 -16.55 -24.75
CA SER A 820 20.59 -15.31 -25.53
C SER A 820 21.80 -15.00 -26.43
N GLY A 821 21.64 -14.12 -27.40
CA GLY A 821 22.73 -13.73 -28.32
C GLY A 821 23.25 -14.95 -29.06
N MET A 822 24.56 -15.05 -29.28
CA MET A 822 25.20 -16.18 -29.98
C MET A 822 24.66 -17.57 -29.59
N THR A 823 24.18 -17.69 -28.35
CA THR A 823 23.72 -18.91 -27.71
C THR A 823 22.25 -19.28 -27.94
N SER A 824 21.43 -18.40 -28.53
CA SER A 824 19.98 -18.61 -28.67
C SER A 824 19.56 -19.42 -29.90
N LEU A 825 20.21 -19.18 -31.06
CA LEU A 825 20.05 -19.87 -32.37
C LEU A 825 20.09 -21.41 -32.24
N LEU A 826 20.58 -21.83 -31.10
CA LEU A 826 21.09 -23.13 -30.72
C LEU A 826 20.09 -23.84 -29.75
N MET A 827 19.17 -23.09 -29.15
CA MET A 827 18.07 -23.60 -28.32
C MET A 827 16.73 -23.66 -29.10
N ASN A 828 16.79 -23.86 -30.42
CA ASN A 828 15.61 -23.81 -31.31
C ASN A 828 14.79 -22.51 -31.22
N SER A 829 15.45 -21.41 -30.82
CA SER A 829 14.88 -20.07 -30.79
C SER A 829 15.88 -19.10 -31.42
N VAL A 830 15.47 -17.91 -31.86
CA VAL A 830 16.40 -16.84 -32.27
C VAL A 830 16.17 -15.67 -31.35
N TYR A 831 17.00 -15.58 -30.32
CA TYR A 831 16.89 -14.59 -29.25
C TYR A 831 18.18 -13.74 -29.17
N PRO A 832 18.12 -12.42 -29.44
CA PRO A 832 19.29 -11.54 -29.34
C PRO A 832 19.94 -11.55 -27.95
N ARG A 833 21.16 -11.03 -27.81
CA ARG A 833 21.88 -11.00 -26.51
C ARG A 833 21.08 -10.20 -25.49
N GLU A 834 20.87 -10.79 -24.33
CA GLU A 834 20.24 -10.15 -23.18
C GLU A 834 21.19 -10.01 -22.00
N GLN A 835 20.83 -9.09 -21.11
CA GLN A 835 21.57 -8.79 -19.88
C GLN A 835 20.73 -9.11 -18.66
N ILE A 836 21.41 -9.40 -17.55
CA ILE A 836 20.79 -9.86 -16.30
C ILE A 836 20.61 -8.68 -15.36
N ASN A 837 19.41 -8.54 -14.78
CA ASN A 837 19.19 -7.71 -13.61
C ASN A 837 19.54 -8.49 -12.35
N GLN A 838 20.48 -8.00 -11.56
CA GLN A 838 20.89 -8.62 -10.29
C GLN A 838 19.90 -8.35 -9.16
N LEU A 839 19.05 -7.32 -9.26
CA LEU A 839 18.10 -6.95 -8.21
C LEU A 839 16.69 -7.43 -8.50
N THR A 840 15.85 -7.45 -7.46
CA THR A 840 14.40 -7.56 -7.67
C THR A 840 13.89 -6.32 -8.41
N SER A 841 12.79 -6.45 -9.15
CA SER A 841 12.20 -5.30 -9.89
C SER A 841 11.20 -4.50 -9.06
N TYR A 842 10.94 -4.90 -7.82
CA TYR A 842 9.94 -4.29 -6.94
C TYR A 842 10.58 -3.15 -6.15
N ILE A 843 9.77 -2.18 -5.73
CA ILE A 843 10.19 -1.26 -4.66
C ILE A 843 9.96 -2.01 -3.35
N ASP A 844 10.92 -2.82 -2.94
CA ASP A 844 10.81 -3.68 -1.77
C ASP A 844 11.96 -3.48 -0.77
N ALA A 845 12.71 -2.39 -0.95
CA ALA A 845 13.87 -2.03 -0.14
C ALA A 845 14.98 -3.10 -0.19
N SER A 846 15.10 -3.85 -1.28
CA SER A 846 16.25 -4.72 -1.57
C SER A 846 17.59 -3.97 -1.49
N ASN A 847 17.61 -2.66 -1.76
CA ASN A 847 18.77 -1.81 -1.52
C ASN A 847 19.18 -1.68 -0.03
N VAL A 848 18.27 -1.98 0.90
CA VAL A 848 18.51 -2.13 2.34
C VAL A 848 18.70 -3.61 2.70
N TYR A 849 17.91 -4.51 2.09
CA TYR A 849 17.73 -5.90 2.54
C TYR A 849 18.47 -6.98 1.76
N GLY A 850 19.12 -6.65 0.63
CA GLY A 850 19.69 -7.61 -0.31
C GLY A 850 18.65 -8.17 -1.28
N SER A 851 19.13 -8.78 -2.38
CA SER A 851 18.30 -9.40 -3.43
C SER A 851 18.42 -10.94 -3.46
N SER A 852 18.96 -11.51 -2.38
CA SER A 852 19.13 -12.95 -2.17
C SER A 852 19.11 -13.28 -0.68
N ASP A 853 18.78 -14.53 -0.34
CA ASP A 853 18.80 -14.98 1.06
C ASP A 853 20.20 -14.88 1.68
N HIS A 854 21.25 -15.10 0.88
CA HIS A 854 22.63 -14.99 1.34
C HIS A 854 22.99 -13.57 1.79
N GLU A 855 22.72 -12.57 0.94
CA GLU A 855 22.95 -11.15 1.26
C GLU A 855 22.09 -10.71 2.45
N ALA A 856 20.82 -11.14 2.48
CA ALA A 856 19.91 -10.83 3.57
C ALA A 856 20.38 -11.40 4.92
N LEU A 857 20.88 -12.63 4.94
CA LEU A 857 21.46 -13.22 6.15
C LEU A 857 22.75 -12.50 6.55
N GLU A 858 23.56 -12.06 5.59
CA GLU A 858 24.79 -11.32 5.86
C GLU A 858 24.48 -10.01 6.58
N ILE A 859 23.45 -9.25 6.23
CA ILE A 859 23.17 -7.95 6.87
C ILE A 859 22.42 -8.04 8.21
N ARG A 860 21.89 -9.22 8.59
CA ARG A 860 21.04 -9.41 9.78
C ARG A 860 21.83 -9.69 11.06
N ASP A 861 21.38 -9.13 12.17
CA ASP A 861 21.85 -9.52 13.51
C ASP A 861 21.13 -10.79 13.96
N LEU A 862 21.67 -11.93 13.52
CA LEU A 862 21.14 -13.25 13.88
C LEU A 862 21.45 -13.64 15.34
N ALA A 863 22.39 -12.95 16.01
CA ALA A 863 22.83 -13.31 17.35
C ALA A 863 21.81 -12.86 18.41
N SER A 864 21.21 -11.68 18.25
CA SER A 864 20.26 -11.17 19.24
C SER A 864 18.88 -11.81 19.17
N GLN A 865 18.49 -12.40 18.03
CA GLN A 865 17.13 -12.89 17.76
C GLN A 865 16.05 -11.80 17.91
N ARG A 866 16.41 -10.53 17.72
CA ARG A 866 15.51 -9.37 17.86
C ARG A 866 15.00 -8.82 16.53
N GLY A 867 15.30 -9.50 15.42
CA GLY A 867 14.93 -9.07 14.08
C GLY A 867 15.63 -7.80 13.61
N LEU A 868 16.82 -7.49 14.13
CA LEU A 868 17.60 -6.29 13.79
C LEU A 868 18.54 -6.54 12.61
N LEU A 869 18.97 -5.46 11.96
CA LEU A 869 20.14 -5.42 11.07
C LEU A 869 21.42 -5.17 11.88
N ARG A 870 22.55 -5.75 11.43
CA ARG A 870 23.86 -5.65 12.09
C ARG A 870 24.32 -4.21 12.20
N GLN A 871 24.83 -3.83 13.36
CA GLN A 871 25.29 -2.47 13.64
C GLN A 871 26.80 -2.34 13.46
N GLY A 872 27.23 -1.22 12.87
CA GLY A 872 28.64 -0.83 12.78
C GLY A 872 29.11 -0.01 13.97
N ILE A 873 30.06 0.89 13.71
CA ILE A 873 30.57 1.82 14.74
C ILE A 873 29.44 2.75 15.19
N VAL A 874 29.34 2.95 16.50
CA VAL A 874 28.44 3.93 17.11
C VAL A 874 29.12 5.30 17.14
N GLN A 875 28.47 6.30 16.58
CA GLN A 875 28.99 7.67 16.54
C GLN A 875 28.88 8.35 17.91
N ARG A 876 29.49 9.53 18.06
CA ARG A 876 29.36 10.35 19.27
C ARG A 876 27.91 10.73 19.60
N SER A 877 27.03 10.77 18.60
CA SER A 877 25.59 10.95 18.75
C SER A 877 24.88 9.78 19.45
N GLY A 878 25.54 8.64 19.60
CA GLY A 878 24.95 7.41 20.12
C GLY A 878 24.20 6.58 19.07
N LYS A 879 24.13 7.03 17.80
CA LYS A 879 23.51 6.27 16.71
C LYS A 879 24.53 5.42 15.94
N PRO A 880 24.20 4.18 15.56
CA PRO A 880 25.10 3.30 14.80
C PRO A 880 25.20 3.74 13.33
N LEU A 881 26.36 3.55 12.73
CA LEU A 881 26.52 3.51 11.27
C LEU A 881 26.22 2.11 10.75
N LEU A 882 26.16 1.98 9.42
CA LEU A 882 26.18 0.68 8.75
C LEU A 882 27.37 -0.16 9.21
N PRO A 883 27.25 -1.51 9.23
CA PRO A 883 28.37 -2.39 9.52
C PRO A 883 29.41 -2.29 8.40
N PHE A 884 30.66 -2.65 8.67
CA PHE A 884 31.67 -2.79 7.62
C PHE A 884 31.51 -4.12 6.90
N ALA A 885 31.76 -4.12 5.59
CA ALA A 885 31.83 -5.36 4.82
C ALA A 885 32.99 -6.24 5.31
N THR A 886 32.74 -7.55 5.45
CA THR A 886 33.77 -8.55 5.77
C THR A 886 34.35 -9.15 4.49
N GLY A 887 35.68 -9.28 4.40
CA GLY A 887 36.35 -9.53 3.13
C GLY A 887 36.60 -8.23 2.36
N PRO A 888 37.31 -8.23 1.21
CA PRO A 888 37.54 -6.98 0.51
C PRO A 888 36.18 -6.41 0.10
N PRO A 889 35.98 -5.11 0.40
CA PRO A 889 36.02 -4.22 -0.72
C PRO A 889 36.82 -2.98 -0.24
N THR A 890 38.07 -2.93 -0.70
CA THR A 890 39.14 -2.10 -0.17
C THR A 890 39.21 -0.69 -0.82
N GLU A 891 38.25 -0.34 -1.68
CA GLU A 891 38.12 0.97 -2.38
C GLU A 891 37.97 2.15 -1.46
N CYS A 892 37.43 1.93 -0.27
CA CYS A 892 37.22 2.99 0.71
C CYS A 892 38.50 3.40 1.46
N MET A 893 39.61 2.66 1.25
CA MET A 893 40.92 2.91 1.87
C MET A 893 41.84 3.62 0.86
N ARG A 894 41.58 4.92 0.59
CA ARG A 894 42.12 5.60 -0.59
C ARG A 894 43.33 6.49 -0.38
N ASP A 895 43.40 7.18 0.75
CA ASP A 895 44.42 8.19 1.00
C ASP A 895 45.39 7.68 2.06
N GLU A 896 46.69 7.65 1.72
CA GLU A 896 47.76 7.26 2.65
C GLU A 896 47.83 8.20 3.87
N ASN A 897 47.29 9.42 3.76
CA ASN A 897 47.21 10.38 4.85
C ASN A 897 45.92 10.24 5.69
N GLU A 898 44.96 9.42 5.27
CA GLU A 898 43.72 9.16 6.00
C GLU A 898 43.79 7.82 6.74
N SER A 899 43.07 7.72 7.85
CA SER A 899 42.94 6.42 8.53
C SER A 899 42.15 5.45 7.64
N PRO A 900 42.62 4.21 7.43
CA PRO A 900 41.93 3.27 6.57
C PRO A 900 40.58 2.88 7.17
N ILE A 901 39.49 3.31 6.52
CA ILE A 901 38.11 2.94 6.86
C ILE A 901 37.57 2.02 5.77
N PRO A 902 37.15 0.78 6.10
CA PRO A 902 36.52 -0.12 5.14
C PRO A 902 35.19 0.45 4.62
N CYS A 903 34.72 -0.07 3.49
CA CYS A 903 33.39 0.29 3.03
C CYS A 903 32.30 -0.26 3.95
N PHE A 904 31.19 0.47 3.99
CA PHE A 904 29.97 0.01 4.62
C PHE A 904 29.33 -1.14 3.84
N LEU A 905 28.64 -2.01 4.56
CA LEU A 905 27.81 -3.08 4.02
C LEU A 905 26.34 -2.66 4.10
N ALA A 906 25.63 -2.81 2.99
CA ALA A 906 24.19 -2.60 2.86
C ALA A 906 23.62 -3.64 1.88
N GLY A 907 22.29 -3.64 1.69
CA GLY A 907 21.63 -4.54 0.73
C GLY A 907 22.07 -4.34 -0.72
N ASP A 908 22.47 -3.12 -1.11
CA ASP A 908 23.08 -2.84 -2.41
C ASP A 908 24.59 -2.54 -2.29
N GLN A 909 25.37 -3.16 -3.18
CA GLN A 909 26.84 -3.08 -3.16
C GLN A 909 27.40 -1.70 -3.55
N ARG A 910 26.59 -0.83 -4.19
CA ARG A 910 26.97 0.52 -4.59
C ARG A 910 26.69 1.56 -3.51
N SER A 911 26.25 1.16 -2.32
CA SER A 911 25.98 2.07 -1.18
C SER A 911 27.13 3.00 -0.79
N ASN A 912 28.36 2.70 -1.19
CA ASN A 912 29.56 3.52 -0.94
C ASN A 912 29.99 4.35 -2.16
N GLU A 913 29.24 4.31 -3.26
CA GLU A 913 29.60 5.00 -4.51
C GLU A 913 29.89 6.47 -4.23
N GLN A 914 29.02 7.15 -3.48
CA GLN A 914 29.24 8.50 -2.96
C GLN A 914 28.57 8.72 -1.59
N LEU A 915 29.04 9.72 -0.83
CA LEU A 915 28.70 9.87 0.60
C LEU A 915 27.24 10.21 0.92
N GLY A 916 26.55 10.94 0.05
CA GLY A 916 25.11 11.19 0.13
C GLY A 916 24.30 9.90 0.02
N LEU A 917 24.71 8.98 -0.86
CA LEU A 917 24.11 7.66 -1.01
C LEU A 917 24.35 6.81 0.26
N THR A 918 25.58 6.78 0.77
CA THR A 918 25.90 6.10 2.03
C THR A 918 25.08 6.64 3.20
N SER A 919 24.85 7.96 3.23
CA SER A 919 24.06 8.63 4.26
C SER A 919 22.60 8.19 4.24
N ILE A 920 21.97 8.07 3.06
CA ILE A 920 20.59 7.60 2.95
C ILE A 920 20.47 6.09 3.24
N HIS A 921 21.42 5.24 2.83
CA HIS A 921 21.43 3.83 3.26
C HIS A 921 21.53 3.71 4.79
N THR A 922 22.37 4.52 5.43
CA THR A 922 22.49 4.55 6.89
C THR A 922 21.18 4.99 7.55
N LEU A 923 20.49 5.97 6.95
CA LEU A 923 19.19 6.45 7.44
C LEU A 923 18.13 5.33 7.45
N TRP A 924 17.99 4.60 6.34
CA TRP A 924 17.01 3.52 6.21
C TRP A 924 17.37 2.25 7.01
N PHE A 925 18.66 1.97 7.16
CA PHE A 925 19.14 0.96 8.11
C PHE A 925 18.73 1.29 9.56
N ARG A 926 18.87 2.56 9.97
CA ARG A 926 18.43 3.02 11.29
C ARG A 926 16.92 2.92 11.43
N GLU A 927 16.17 3.25 10.38
CA GLU A 927 14.71 3.17 10.39
C GLU A 927 14.20 1.74 10.62
N HIS A 928 14.81 0.76 9.94
CA HIS A 928 14.55 -0.65 10.23
C HIS A 928 14.76 -0.98 11.71
N ASN A 929 15.96 -0.69 12.24
CA ASN A 929 16.29 -1.04 13.62
C ASN A 929 15.39 -0.31 14.64
N ARG A 930 14.93 0.90 14.34
CA ARG A 930 13.97 1.66 15.14
C ARG A 930 12.62 0.96 15.15
N ILE A 931 12.04 0.66 13.99
CA ILE A 931 10.74 -0.02 13.87
C ILE A 931 10.79 -1.40 14.51
N ALA A 932 11.81 -2.22 14.21
CA ALA A 932 11.98 -3.56 14.79
C ALA A 932 12.05 -3.52 16.33
N THR A 933 12.75 -2.53 16.89
CA THR A 933 12.85 -2.35 18.34
C THR A 933 11.49 -2.01 18.98
N GLU A 934 10.68 -1.18 18.32
CA GLU A 934 9.34 -0.83 18.82
C GLU A 934 8.33 -1.97 18.63
N LEU A 935 8.36 -2.67 17.50
CA LEU A 935 7.52 -3.86 17.28
C LEU A 935 7.82 -4.95 18.30
N LEU A 936 9.09 -5.17 18.67
CA LEU A 936 9.46 -6.15 19.69
C LEU A 936 8.90 -5.77 21.08
N LYS A 937 8.79 -4.48 21.39
CA LYS A 937 8.15 -4.01 22.63
C LYS A 937 6.63 -4.22 22.60
N LEU A 938 6.01 -3.97 21.45
CA LEU A 938 4.56 -4.12 21.27
C LEU A 938 4.12 -5.58 21.23
N ASN A 939 4.94 -6.43 20.60
CA ASN A 939 4.69 -7.86 20.40
C ASN A 939 5.86 -8.70 20.95
N PRO A 940 6.02 -8.83 22.29
CA PRO A 940 7.13 -9.58 22.88
C PRO A 940 7.12 -11.09 22.58
N HIS A 941 6.01 -11.60 22.05
CA HIS A 941 5.82 -13.00 21.68
C HIS A 941 6.29 -13.32 20.25
N TRP A 942 6.51 -12.31 19.41
CA TRP A 942 7.06 -12.52 18.07
C TRP A 942 8.54 -12.89 18.13
N ASP A 943 8.94 -13.86 17.32
CA ASP A 943 10.35 -14.22 17.15
C ASP A 943 11.09 -13.21 16.27
N GLY A 944 12.43 -13.35 16.23
CA GLY A 944 13.28 -12.45 15.46
C GLY A 944 13.00 -12.45 13.96
N ASP A 945 12.57 -13.57 13.39
CA ASP A 945 12.22 -13.67 11.96
C ASP A 945 10.92 -12.91 11.67
N THR A 946 9.89 -13.08 12.51
CA THR A 946 8.62 -12.35 12.39
C THR A 946 8.85 -10.85 12.50
N ILE A 947 9.61 -10.40 13.51
CA ILE A 947 9.95 -8.98 13.68
C ILE A 947 10.71 -8.44 12.46
N TYR A 948 11.68 -9.18 11.95
CA TYR A 948 12.45 -8.78 10.77
C TYR A 948 11.56 -8.64 9.53
N HIS A 949 10.71 -9.63 9.24
CA HIS A 949 9.85 -9.63 8.06
C HIS A 949 8.75 -8.58 8.12
N GLU A 950 8.14 -8.34 9.28
CA GLU A 950 7.18 -7.23 9.46
C GLU A 950 7.85 -5.88 9.30
N THR A 951 9.03 -5.70 9.89
CA THR A 951 9.79 -4.46 9.75
C THR A 951 10.20 -4.21 8.30
N ARG A 952 10.71 -5.23 7.59
CA ARG A 952 11.04 -5.16 6.16
C ARG A 952 9.82 -4.76 5.34
N LYS A 953 8.67 -5.35 5.63
CA LYS A 953 7.40 -5.05 4.96
C LYS A 953 6.96 -3.60 5.16
N ILE A 954 7.06 -3.07 6.38
CA ILE A 954 6.74 -1.65 6.68
C ILE A 954 7.70 -0.72 5.94
N VAL A 955 9.01 -0.95 6.02
CA VAL A 955 10.02 -0.10 5.35
C VAL A 955 9.84 -0.09 3.83
N GLY A 956 9.55 -1.24 3.21
CA GLY A 956 9.21 -1.29 1.79
C GLY A 956 7.96 -0.46 1.46
N ALA A 957 6.93 -0.50 2.30
CA ALA A 957 5.73 0.29 2.15
C ALA A 957 5.97 1.81 2.30
N GLU A 958 6.83 2.23 3.24
CA GLU A 958 7.25 3.63 3.37
C GLU A 958 7.96 4.11 2.09
N MET A 959 8.88 3.31 1.55
CA MET A 959 9.58 3.63 0.31
C MET A 959 8.64 3.71 -0.90
N GLN A 960 7.68 2.79 -1.01
CA GLN A 960 6.63 2.82 -2.04
C GLN A 960 5.78 4.09 -1.92
N HIS A 961 5.31 4.40 -0.72
CA HIS A 961 4.48 5.56 -0.45
C HIS A 961 5.21 6.88 -0.74
N ILE A 962 6.43 7.06 -0.23
CA ILE A 962 7.26 8.25 -0.48
C ILE A 962 7.54 8.39 -1.98
N THR A 963 7.85 7.30 -2.68
CA THR A 963 8.13 7.33 -4.12
C THR A 963 6.92 7.80 -4.92
N PHE A 964 5.74 7.21 -4.71
CA PHE A 964 4.57 7.49 -5.53
C PHE A 964 3.79 8.74 -5.11
N SER A 965 3.78 9.07 -3.82
CA SER A 965 2.99 10.19 -3.29
C SER A 965 3.81 11.48 -3.21
N HIS A 966 5.13 11.39 -2.99
CA HIS A 966 5.96 12.57 -2.76
C HIS A 966 6.97 12.82 -3.89
N TRP A 967 7.70 11.80 -4.34
CA TRP A 967 8.79 11.99 -5.30
C TRP A 967 8.31 12.05 -6.76
N LEU A 968 7.53 11.06 -7.22
CA LEU A 968 7.05 10.98 -8.60
C LEU A 968 6.29 12.23 -9.05
N PRO A 969 5.40 12.85 -8.27
CA PRO A 969 4.72 14.08 -8.68
C PRO A 969 5.67 15.24 -9.05
N LYS A 970 6.86 15.29 -8.46
CA LYS A 970 7.87 16.33 -8.71
C LYS A 970 8.69 16.06 -9.96
N ILE A 971 8.86 14.78 -10.29
CA ILE A 971 9.54 14.34 -11.52
C ILE A 971 8.57 14.41 -12.71
N PHE A 972 7.35 13.90 -12.54
CA PHE A 972 6.37 13.71 -13.62
C PHE A 972 5.54 14.97 -13.89
N GLY A 973 5.36 15.83 -12.88
CA GLY A 973 4.37 16.89 -12.93
C GLY A 973 2.94 16.35 -13.10
N GLU A 974 1.99 17.25 -13.27
CA GLU A 974 0.57 16.89 -13.42
C GLU A 974 0.32 15.98 -14.65
N VAL A 975 0.95 16.30 -15.78
CA VAL A 975 0.79 15.55 -17.04
C VAL A 975 1.29 14.12 -16.90
N GLY A 976 2.50 13.94 -16.35
CA GLY A 976 3.06 12.60 -16.17
C GLY A 976 2.32 11.79 -15.13
N MET A 977 1.81 12.39 -14.05
CA MET A 977 0.98 11.70 -13.06
C MET A 977 -0.35 11.24 -13.66
N LYS A 978 -0.98 12.07 -14.49
CA LYS A 978 -2.17 11.67 -15.26
C LYS A 978 -1.88 10.53 -16.23
N MET A 979 -0.69 10.57 -16.86
CA MET A 979 -0.23 9.47 -17.72
C MET A 979 -0.04 8.19 -16.91
N LEU A 980 0.62 8.23 -15.74
CA LEU A 980 0.80 7.08 -14.85
C LEU A 980 -0.55 6.45 -14.47
N GLY A 981 -1.54 7.28 -14.14
CA GLY A 981 -2.89 6.87 -13.75
C GLY A 981 -2.98 6.43 -12.29
N GLU A 982 -4.19 6.32 -11.76
CA GLU A 982 -4.45 5.84 -10.39
C GLU A 982 -4.19 4.33 -10.27
N TYR A 983 -3.98 3.86 -9.04
CA TYR A 983 -3.84 2.44 -8.75
C TYR A 983 -5.20 1.76 -8.79
N LYS A 984 -5.31 0.63 -9.50
CA LYS A 984 -6.57 -0.11 -9.71
C LYS A 984 -6.61 -1.48 -9.04
N GLY A 985 -5.62 -1.80 -8.21
CA GLY A 985 -5.40 -3.14 -7.68
C GLY A 985 -4.32 -3.91 -8.43
N TYR A 986 -3.88 -5.02 -7.84
CA TYR A 986 -2.90 -5.92 -8.43
C TYR A 986 -3.46 -6.64 -9.68
N ASP A 987 -2.70 -6.63 -10.77
CA ASP A 987 -3.00 -7.33 -12.02
C ASP A 987 -1.96 -8.45 -12.25
N PRO A 988 -2.33 -9.73 -12.11
CA PRO A 988 -1.40 -10.86 -12.31
C PRO A 988 -0.98 -11.06 -13.76
N SER A 989 -1.57 -10.35 -14.73
CA SER A 989 -1.14 -10.37 -16.13
C SER A 989 -0.04 -9.36 -16.45
N VAL A 990 0.28 -8.45 -15.52
CA VAL A 990 1.34 -7.45 -15.68
C VAL A 990 2.68 -8.02 -15.24
N ASN A 991 3.65 -8.01 -16.16
CA ASN A 991 5.03 -8.37 -15.84
C ASN A 991 5.79 -7.16 -15.28
N SER A 992 6.15 -7.24 -14.00
CA SER A 992 6.87 -6.22 -13.23
C SER A 992 8.36 -6.12 -13.52
N GLY A 993 8.92 -6.96 -14.38
CA GLY A 993 10.35 -6.92 -14.73
C GLY A 993 10.81 -5.53 -15.19
N ILE A 994 11.97 -5.09 -14.71
CA ILE A 994 12.61 -3.87 -15.21
C ILE A 994 12.96 -4.02 -16.69
N THR A 995 12.61 -3.00 -17.48
CA THR A 995 12.95 -2.94 -18.90
C THR A 995 14.39 -2.48 -19.10
N ASN A 996 15.07 -3.06 -20.09
CA ASN A 996 16.47 -2.79 -20.36
C ASN A 996 16.69 -1.30 -20.70
N GLU A 997 15.74 -0.69 -21.40
CA GLU A 997 15.75 0.73 -21.73
C GLU A 997 15.61 1.64 -20.51
N PHE A 998 14.85 1.21 -19.49
CA PHE A 998 14.74 1.93 -18.24
C PHE A 998 16.09 1.97 -17.51
N ALA A 999 16.68 0.79 -17.28
CA ALA A 999 17.93 0.60 -16.54
C ALA A 999 19.16 1.22 -17.23
N THR A 1000 19.20 1.21 -18.56
CA THR A 1000 20.38 1.64 -19.32
C THR A 1000 20.33 3.07 -19.83
N ALA A 1001 19.15 3.67 -19.92
CA ALA A 1001 18.99 4.99 -20.52
C ALA A 1001 17.99 5.88 -19.78
N ALA A 1002 16.74 5.45 -19.59
CA ALA A 1002 15.67 6.33 -19.16
C ALA A 1002 15.88 6.82 -17.70
N PHE A 1003 16.08 5.92 -16.74
CA PHE A 1003 16.18 6.29 -15.33
C PHE A 1003 17.49 7.00 -14.98
N ARG A 1004 18.49 6.88 -15.87
CA ARG A 1004 19.77 7.62 -15.83
C ARG A 1004 19.62 9.13 -16.11
N PHE A 1005 18.41 9.64 -16.33
CA PHE A 1005 18.17 11.08 -16.37
C PHE A 1005 18.59 11.78 -15.07
N GLY A 1006 18.58 11.06 -13.94
CA GLY A 1006 19.06 11.55 -12.65
C GLY A 1006 20.49 12.10 -12.70
N HIS A 1007 21.34 11.60 -13.62
CA HIS A 1007 22.70 12.14 -13.81
C HIS A 1007 22.71 13.62 -14.21
N THR A 1008 21.64 14.12 -14.83
CA THR A 1008 21.50 15.54 -15.19
C THR A 1008 21.16 16.43 -13.99
N LEU A 1009 20.78 15.85 -12.84
CA LEU A 1009 20.38 16.53 -11.62
C LEU A 1009 21.49 16.57 -10.55
N ILE A 1010 22.65 15.97 -10.84
CA ILE A 1010 23.77 15.87 -9.91
C ILE A 1010 24.51 17.22 -9.82
N ASN A 1011 24.65 17.74 -8.61
CA ASN A 1011 25.49 18.90 -8.34
C ASN A 1011 27.00 18.54 -8.43
N PRO A 1012 27.87 19.48 -8.80
CA PRO A 1012 29.33 19.25 -8.82
C PRO A 1012 29.95 19.12 -7.41
N PHE A 1013 29.20 19.48 -6.36
CA PHE A 1013 29.62 19.35 -4.97
C PHE A 1013 28.58 18.60 -4.15
N LEU A 1014 29.05 17.80 -3.19
CA LEU A 1014 28.26 17.44 -2.02
C LEU A 1014 28.39 18.56 -0.98
N TYR A 1015 27.29 19.25 -0.76
CA TYR A 1015 27.17 20.27 0.27
C TYR A 1015 27.13 19.62 1.65
N ARG A 1016 27.74 20.28 2.62
CA ARG A 1016 27.86 19.81 4.01
C ARG A 1016 27.57 20.96 4.94
N LEU A 1017 26.49 20.85 5.72
CA LEU A 1017 25.96 21.94 6.52
C LEU A 1017 25.83 21.56 8.00
N ASP A 1018 26.10 22.51 8.89
CA ASP A 1018 25.87 22.36 10.33
C ASP A 1018 24.39 22.50 10.70
N GLU A 1019 24.06 22.47 12.00
CA GLU A 1019 22.69 22.63 12.51
C GLU A 1019 22.04 23.99 12.21
N ASN A 1020 22.82 25.00 11.83
CA ASN A 1020 22.33 26.32 11.44
C ASN A 1020 22.24 26.49 9.92
N PHE A 1021 22.45 25.40 9.16
CA PHE A 1021 22.50 25.38 7.69
C PHE A 1021 23.67 26.19 7.11
N GLU A 1022 24.74 26.38 7.87
CA GLU A 1022 25.98 27.00 7.42
C GLU A 1022 27.03 25.95 7.03
N PRO A 1023 27.98 26.24 6.11
CA PRO A 1023 29.03 25.30 5.75
C PRO A 1023 29.87 24.86 6.96
N ILE A 1024 30.06 23.54 7.13
CA ILE A 1024 30.95 23.02 8.18
C ILE A 1024 32.41 23.47 7.96
N PRO A 1025 33.29 23.48 8.99
CA PRO A 1025 34.67 23.95 8.86
C PRO A 1025 35.51 23.24 7.78
N GLN A 1026 35.20 21.98 7.50
CA GLN A 1026 35.84 21.18 6.44
C GLN A 1026 35.38 21.58 5.02
N GLY A 1027 34.39 22.47 4.88
CA GLY A 1027 33.86 22.97 3.61
C GLY A 1027 32.98 21.98 2.84
N HIS A 1028 32.62 22.31 1.61
CA HIS A 1028 31.91 21.38 0.70
C HIS A 1028 32.89 20.44 -0.02
N LEU A 1029 32.41 19.28 -0.48
CA LEU A 1029 33.24 18.30 -1.18
C LEU A 1029 32.98 18.32 -2.69
N PRO A 1030 33.99 18.54 -3.54
CA PRO A 1030 33.89 18.22 -4.96
C PRO A 1030 33.53 16.74 -5.14
N LEU A 1031 32.65 16.42 -6.08
CA LEU A 1031 32.11 15.07 -6.22
C LEU A 1031 33.20 14.01 -6.46
N HIS A 1032 34.25 14.32 -7.24
CA HIS A 1032 35.36 13.37 -7.46
C HIS A 1032 36.11 12.96 -6.17
N LYS A 1033 36.02 13.76 -5.10
CA LYS A 1033 36.59 13.46 -3.76
C LYS A 1033 35.59 12.82 -2.80
N ALA A 1034 34.31 12.78 -3.16
CA ALA A 1034 33.28 12.13 -2.38
C ALA A 1034 33.10 10.65 -2.74
N PHE A 1035 33.55 10.23 -3.92
CA PHE A 1035 33.37 8.84 -4.35
C PHE A 1035 34.17 7.87 -3.45
N PHE A 1036 33.53 6.85 -2.89
CA PHE A 1036 34.15 5.79 -2.08
C PHE A 1036 35.00 6.32 -0.91
N SER A 1037 34.47 7.26 -0.10
CA SER A 1037 35.26 7.93 0.97
C SER A 1037 34.61 7.91 2.36
N PRO A 1038 34.24 6.73 2.92
CA PRO A 1038 33.52 6.62 4.19
C PRO A 1038 34.29 7.18 5.39
N PHE A 1039 35.62 7.35 5.27
CA PHE A 1039 36.43 8.12 6.23
C PHE A 1039 35.79 9.47 6.56
N ARG A 1040 35.25 10.19 5.56
CA ARG A 1040 34.58 11.48 5.76
C ARG A 1040 33.34 11.36 6.66
N ILE A 1041 32.55 10.29 6.56
CA ILE A 1041 31.39 10.07 7.44
C ILE A 1041 31.87 9.75 8.87
N VAL A 1042 32.89 8.89 9.01
CA VAL A 1042 33.37 8.47 10.34
C VAL A 1042 34.05 9.62 11.08
N ASN A 1043 34.81 10.47 10.37
CA ASN A 1043 35.71 11.45 10.98
C ASN A 1043 35.27 12.91 10.82
N GLU A 1044 34.35 13.23 9.91
CA GLU A 1044 33.97 14.62 9.58
C GLU A 1044 32.48 14.92 9.81
N GLY A 1045 31.95 14.49 10.96
CA GLY A 1045 30.64 14.93 11.45
C GLY A 1045 29.46 14.00 11.15
N GLY A 1046 29.70 12.80 10.64
CA GLY A 1046 28.65 11.81 10.41
C GLY A 1046 27.82 12.04 9.16
N ILE A 1047 26.58 11.55 9.18
CA ILE A 1047 25.68 11.63 8.03
C ILE A 1047 24.91 12.95 8.01
N ASP A 1048 24.71 13.58 9.16
CA ASP A 1048 23.92 14.80 9.33
C ASP A 1048 24.34 15.96 8.42
N PRO A 1049 25.63 16.32 8.31
CA PRO A 1049 26.03 17.42 7.44
C PRO A 1049 25.70 17.17 5.97
N LEU A 1050 25.85 15.92 5.53
CA LEU A 1050 25.52 15.49 4.17
C LEU A 1050 24.01 15.50 3.96
N LEU A 1051 23.23 14.97 4.91
CA LEU A 1051 21.76 14.99 4.85
C LEU A 1051 21.23 16.42 4.78
N ARG A 1052 21.70 17.34 5.64
CA ARG A 1052 21.34 18.77 5.57
C ARG A 1052 21.75 19.39 4.25
N GLY A 1053 22.89 19.03 3.68
CA GLY A 1053 23.28 19.45 2.35
C GLY A 1053 22.34 18.94 1.25
N LEU A 1054 21.79 17.72 1.39
CA LEU A 1054 20.86 17.14 0.43
C LEU A 1054 19.49 17.81 0.49
N PHE A 1055 18.88 17.93 1.67
CA PHE A 1055 17.54 18.53 1.80
C PHE A 1055 17.56 20.05 1.96
N GLY A 1056 18.68 20.67 2.30
CA GLY A 1056 18.78 22.12 2.54
C GLY A 1056 19.35 22.94 1.40
N VAL A 1057 19.92 22.31 0.37
CA VAL A 1057 20.48 23.01 -0.81
C VAL A 1057 19.69 22.67 -2.06
N ALA A 1058 19.51 23.67 -2.93
CA ALA A 1058 18.93 23.51 -4.25
C ALA A 1058 19.64 22.40 -5.06
N GLY A 1059 18.86 21.60 -5.76
CA GLY A 1059 19.40 20.63 -6.72
C GLY A 1059 19.94 21.33 -7.97
N LYS A 1060 20.52 20.57 -8.88
CA LYS A 1060 20.82 21.07 -10.23
C LYS A 1060 19.56 20.95 -11.10
N MET A 1061 19.18 22.03 -11.78
CA MET A 1061 18.09 22.00 -12.76
C MET A 1061 18.50 21.22 -14.01
N ARG A 1062 17.56 20.43 -14.55
CA ARG A 1062 17.72 19.82 -15.86
C ARG A 1062 17.44 20.85 -16.95
N VAL A 1063 18.49 21.34 -17.58
CA VAL A 1063 18.41 22.25 -18.72
C VAL A 1063 18.99 21.53 -19.95
N PRO A 1064 18.27 21.41 -21.09
CA PRO A 1064 18.74 20.67 -22.26
C PRO A 1064 20.13 21.06 -22.80
N SER A 1065 20.57 22.30 -22.56
CA SER A 1065 21.89 22.82 -22.93
C SER A 1065 22.96 22.75 -21.81
N GLN A 1066 22.58 22.31 -20.61
CA GLN A 1066 23.47 22.18 -19.44
C GLN A 1066 23.22 20.83 -18.76
N LEU A 1067 23.65 19.73 -19.38
CA LEU A 1067 23.31 18.39 -18.92
C LEU A 1067 24.24 17.89 -17.80
N LEU A 1068 25.34 17.20 -18.12
CA LEU A 1068 26.23 16.63 -17.08
C LEU A 1068 27.40 17.57 -16.81
N ASN A 1069 27.65 17.81 -15.52
CA ASN A 1069 28.74 18.67 -15.09
C ASN A 1069 30.13 17.99 -15.27
N THR A 1070 31.20 18.78 -15.27
CA THR A 1070 32.57 18.27 -15.50
C THR A 1070 33.07 17.28 -14.45
N GLU A 1071 32.51 17.22 -13.25
CA GLU A 1071 32.88 16.18 -12.27
C GLU A 1071 32.48 14.79 -12.76
N LEU A 1072 31.44 14.69 -13.60
CA LEU A 1072 30.94 13.44 -14.17
C LEU A 1072 31.51 13.13 -15.56
N THR A 1073 31.81 14.15 -16.37
CA THR A 1073 32.33 13.94 -17.74
C THR A 1073 33.86 13.99 -17.82
N GLU A 1074 34.52 14.70 -16.90
CA GLU A 1074 35.98 14.90 -16.92
C GLU A 1074 36.70 14.19 -15.76
N ARG A 1075 36.04 14.00 -14.62
CA ARG A 1075 36.69 13.57 -13.36
C ARG A 1075 36.05 12.35 -12.71
N LEU A 1076 35.15 11.65 -13.41
CA LEU A 1076 34.49 10.47 -12.85
C LEU A 1076 35.54 9.44 -12.44
N PHE A 1077 35.55 9.12 -11.15
CA PHE A 1077 36.49 8.18 -10.55
C PHE A 1077 37.96 8.53 -10.83
N SER A 1078 38.32 9.82 -10.95
CA SER A 1078 39.70 10.25 -11.22
C SER A 1078 40.68 9.94 -10.08
N MET A 1079 40.19 9.88 -8.85
CA MET A 1079 40.97 9.43 -7.69
C MET A 1079 41.27 7.92 -7.75
N ALA A 1080 40.62 7.22 -8.69
CA ALA A 1080 40.28 5.82 -8.69
C ALA A 1080 40.64 5.11 -10.00
N ARG A 1081 41.09 5.85 -11.01
CA ARG A 1081 41.60 5.33 -12.27
C ARG A 1081 42.68 6.26 -12.79
N THR A 1082 43.66 5.68 -13.48
CA THR A 1082 44.73 6.45 -14.14
C THR A 1082 44.18 7.37 -15.23
N VAL A 1083 43.18 6.89 -15.97
CA VAL A 1083 42.39 7.68 -16.91
C VAL A 1083 41.01 7.89 -16.31
N ALA A 1084 40.68 9.16 -16.02
CA ALA A 1084 39.36 9.54 -15.54
C ALA A 1084 38.29 9.18 -16.57
N LEU A 1085 37.19 8.60 -16.09
CA LEU A 1085 36.08 8.16 -16.93
C LEU A 1085 35.17 9.35 -17.30
N ASP A 1086 34.20 9.06 -18.15
CA ASP A 1086 33.16 9.99 -18.58
C ASP A 1086 31.81 9.26 -18.50
N LEU A 1087 30.97 9.67 -17.55
CA LEU A 1087 29.68 9.01 -17.28
C LEU A 1087 28.74 9.06 -18.49
N ALA A 1088 28.72 10.18 -19.22
CA ALA A 1088 27.87 10.34 -20.39
C ALA A 1088 28.31 9.39 -21.52
N ALA A 1089 29.62 9.34 -21.77
CA ALA A 1089 30.19 8.42 -22.75
C ALA A 1089 29.94 6.95 -22.37
N MET A 1090 30.02 6.62 -21.08
CA MET A 1090 29.69 5.28 -20.57
C MET A 1090 28.22 4.92 -20.75
N ASN A 1091 27.28 5.86 -20.54
CA ASN A 1091 25.85 5.61 -20.75
C ASN A 1091 25.53 5.32 -22.23
N ILE A 1092 26.13 6.08 -23.15
CA ILE A 1092 26.01 5.82 -24.59
C ILE A 1092 26.59 4.45 -24.95
N GLN A 1093 27.81 4.16 -24.48
CA GLN A 1093 28.48 2.89 -24.73
C GLN A 1093 27.70 1.70 -24.16
N ARG A 1094 27.11 1.84 -22.96
CA ARG A 1094 26.27 0.82 -22.32
C ARG A 1094 24.97 0.59 -23.07
N GLY A 1095 24.33 1.64 -23.59
CA GLY A 1095 23.16 1.48 -24.46
C GLY A 1095 23.47 0.68 -25.74
N ARG A 1096 24.63 0.93 -26.35
CA ARG A 1096 25.11 0.15 -27.50
C ARG A 1096 25.46 -1.30 -27.15
N ASP A 1097 26.10 -1.51 -26.00
CA ASP A 1097 26.42 -2.84 -25.46
C ASP A 1097 25.17 -3.70 -25.21
N HIS A 1098 24.08 -3.08 -24.74
CA HIS A 1098 22.80 -3.73 -24.46
C HIS A 1098 21.86 -3.83 -25.68
N GLY A 1099 22.33 -3.38 -26.84
CA GLY A 1099 21.54 -3.40 -28.08
C GLY A 1099 20.27 -2.55 -27.98
N ILE A 1100 20.33 -1.41 -27.27
CA ILE A 1100 19.17 -0.51 -27.17
C ILE A 1100 18.88 0.11 -28.55
N PRO A 1101 17.63 0.05 -29.03
CA PRO A 1101 17.24 0.68 -30.29
C PRO A 1101 17.49 2.20 -30.31
N PRO A 1102 17.62 2.79 -31.50
CA PRO A 1102 17.71 4.24 -31.66
C PRO A 1102 16.51 4.98 -31.04
N TYR A 1103 16.75 6.23 -30.65
CA TYR A 1103 15.73 7.13 -30.08
C TYR A 1103 14.45 7.24 -30.92
N HIS A 1104 14.57 7.21 -32.24
CA HIS A 1104 13.44 7.24 -33.17
C HIS A 1104 12.38 6.18 -32.84
N ASP A 1105 12.80 4.94 -32.56
CA ASP A 1105 11.88 3.82 -32.39
C ASP A 1105 11.06 3.98 -31.10
N PHE A 1106 11.66 4.56 -30.05
CA PHE A 1106 10.97 4.87 -28.80
C PHE A 1106 10.01 6.05 -28.93
N ARG A 1107 10.30 7.04 -29.78
CA ARG A 1107 9.32 8.08 -30.12
C ARG A 1107 8.08 7.47 -30.75
N VAL A 1108 8.27 6.58 -31.72
CA VAL A 1108 7.15 5.88 -32.40
C VAL A 1108 6.37 5.02 -31.40
N TYR A 1109 7.07 4.26 -30.54
CA TYR A 1109 6.44 3.51 -29.45
C TYR A 1109 5.60 4.40 -28.53
N CYS A 1110 6.10 5.59 -28.19
CA CYS A 1110 5.41 6.58 -27.37
C CYS A 1110 4.38 7.43 -28.13
N ASN A 1111 4.00 7.01 -29.34
CA ASN A 1111 3.01 7.70 -30.19
C ASN A 1111 3.38 9.17 -30.49
N LEU A 1112 4.68 9.45 -30.60
CA LEU A 1112 5.23 10.73 -31.07
C LEU A 1112 5.55 10.63 -32.58
N SER A 1113 5.75 11.78 -33.22
CA SER A 1113 6.01 11.81 -34.67
C SER A 1113 7.27 11.05 -35.07
N SER A 1114 7.23 10.29 -36.16
CA SER A 1114 8.42 9.69 -36.78
C SER A 1114 9.37 10.81 -37.27
N ALA A 1115 10.67 10.71 -36.96
CA ALA A 1115 11.68 11.63 -37.49
C ALA A 1115 12.51 10.99 -38.60
N GLN A 1116 12.34 11.52 -39.82
CA GLN A 1116 13.14 11.16 -40.99
C GLN A 1116 14.28 12.17 -41.22
N THR A 1117 14.04 13.43 -40.81
CA THR A 1117 15.01 14.51 -40.82
C THR A 1117 15.20 15.06 -39.41
N PHE A 1118 16.31 15.76 -39.15
CA PHE A 1118 16.53 16.38 -37.84
C PHE A 1118 15.50 17.48 -37.54
N GLU A 1119 14.87 18.10 -38.54
CA GLU A 1119 13.84 19.11 -38.31
C GLU A 1119 12.52 18.52 -37.82
N ASP A 1120 12.27 17.23 -38.06
CA ASP A 1120 11.12 16.51 -37.50
C ASP A 1120 11.21 16.33 -35.97
N LEU A 1121 12.37 16.68 -35.37
CA LEU A 1121 12.59 16.69 -33.92
C LEU A 1121 12.23 18.04 -33.28
N LYS A 1122 11.77 19.04 -34.04
CA LYS A 1122 11.57 20.41 -33.53
C LYS A 1122 10.53 20.55 -32.41
N ASN A 1123 9.63 19.58 -32.25
CA ASN A 1123 8.60 19.62 -31.23
C ASN A 1123 9.15 19.19 -29.86
N GLU A 1124 9.99 18.16 -29.85
CA GLU A 1124 10.61 17.58 -28.65
C GLU A 1124 11.98 18.20 -28.35
N ILE A 1125 12.70 18.67 -29.36
CA ILE A 1125 14.00 19.35 -29.26
C ILE A 1125 13.90 20.68 -30.00
N LYS A 1126 13.40 21.71 -29.32
CA LYS A 1126 13.06 23.03 -29.88
C LYS A 1126 14.30 23.85 -30.25
N ASN A 1127 15.41 23.66 -29.56
CA ASN A 1127 16.65 24.39 -29.82
C ASN A 1127 17.30 23.92 -31.15
N PRO A 1128 17.38 24.79 -32.19
CA PRO A 1128 17.93 24.42 -33.48
C PRO A 1128 19.43 24.09 -33.44
N GLU A 1129 20.21 24.69 -32.53
CA GLU A 1129 21.64 24.39 -32.38
C GLU A 1129 21.86 22.96 -31.87
N ILE A 1130 21.01 22.48 -30.96
CA ILE A 1130 21.04 21.09 -30.48
C ILE A 1130 20.73 20.14 -31.64
N ARG A 1131 19.71 20.44 -32.45
CA ARG A 1131 19.38 19.65 -33.65
C ARG A 1131 20.52 19.62 -34.66
N GLU A 1132 21.20 20.74 -34.87
CA GLU A 1132 22.37 20.82 -35.75
C GLU A 1132 23.55 20.00 -35.21
N LYS A 1133 23.84 20.07 -33.90
CA LYS A 1133 24.87 19.23 -33.27
C LYS A 1133 24.57 17.74 -33.42
N LEU A 1134 23.32 17.33 -33.19
CA LEU A 1134 22.87 15.95 -33.42
C LEU A 1134 23.06 15.54 -34.88
N SER A 1135 22.73 16.43 -35.82
CA SER A 1135 22.93 16.20 -37.26
C SER A 1135 24.38 15.96 -37.62
N ARG A 1136 25.29 16.82 -37.15
CA ARG A 1136 26.74 16.69 -37.38
C ARG A 1136 27.33 15.42 -36.73
N LEU A 1137 26.81 15.00 -35.59
CA LEU A 1137 27.31 13.83 -34.86
C LEU A 1137 26.81 12.50 -35.44
N TYR A 1138 25.52 12.38 -35.76
CA TYR A 1138 24.89 11.10 -36.10
C TYR A 1138 24.57 10.92 -37.60
N GLY A 1139 24.52 12.00 -38.37
CA GLY A 1139 24.20 12.00 -39.80
C GLY A 1139 22.72 11.69 -40.14
N SER A 1140 22.06 10.84 -39.36
CA SER A 1140 20.64 10.49 -39.49
C SER A 1140 19.95 10.44 -38.12
N PRO A 1141 18.69 10.91 -37.98
CA PRO A 1141 17.91 10.76 -36.75
C PRO A 1141 17.70 9.31 -36.33
N LEU A 1142 17.72 8.38 -37.29
CA LEU A 1142 17.60 6.93 -37.06
C LEU A 1142 18.83 6.32 -36.40
N ASN A 1143 19.91 7.08 -36.23
CA ASN A 1143 21.14 6.61 -35.59
C ASN A 1143 21.29 7.06 -34.15
N ILE A 1144 20.53 8.06 -33.70
CA ILE A 1144 20.73 8.72 -32.41
C ILE A 1144 20.54 7.70 -31.28
N ASP A 1145 21.56 7.52 -30.44
CA ASP A 1145 21.47 6.68 -29.26
C ASP A 1145 20.39 7.20 -28.30
N LEU A 1146 19.67 6.30 -27.61
CA LEU A 1146 18.53 6.67 -26.79
C LEU A 1146 18.88 7.67 -25.68
N PHE A 1147 19.89 7.37 -24.85
CA PHE A 1147 20.29 8.22 -23.72
C PHE A 1147 20.52 9.69 -24.09
N PRO A 1148 21.43 10.06 -25.02
CA PRO A 1148 21.69 11.46 -25.32
C PRO A 1148 20.47 12.20 -25.85
N ALA A 1149 19.60 11.52 -26.61
CA ALA A 1149 18.38 12.12 -27.13
C ALA A 1149 17.37 12.44 -26.01
N LEU A 1150 17.11 11.47 -25.11
CA LEU A 1150 16.22 11.67 -23.96
C LEU A 1150 16.66 12.86 -23.11
N MET A 1151 17.98 13.09 -22.96
CA MET A 1151 18.50 14.16 -22.13
C MET A 1151 18.32 15.55 -22.76
N VAL A 1152 18.35 15.67 -24.08
CA VAL A 1152 18.23 16.97 -24.78
C VAL A 1152 16.79 17.35 -25.16
N GLU A 1153 15.81 16.49 -24.90
CA GLU A 1153 14.40 16.85 -25.05
C GLU A 1153 14.04 18.03 -24.13
N ASP A 1154 13.30 18.99 -24.67
CA ASP A 1154 12.65 20.03 -23.88
C ASP A 1154 11.70 19.42 -22.85
N LEU A 1155 11.70 19.99 -21.65
CA LEU A 1155 10.88 19.49 -20.55
C LEU A 1155 9.38 19.69 -20.84
N VAL A 1156 8.57 18.70 -20.49
CA VAL A 1156 7.12 18.87 -20.36
C VAL A 1156 6.86 19.83 -19.20
N PRO A 1157 6.01 20.87 -19.36
CA PRO A 1157 5.78 21.88 -18.32
C PRO A 1157 5.44 21.27 -16.96
N GLY A 1158 6.07 21.79 -15.90
CA GLY A 1158 5.87 21.33 -14.52
C GLY A 1158 6.56 20.00 -14.16
N SER A 1159 7.22 19.34 -15.11
CA SER A 1159 7.96 18.08 -14.89
C SER A 1159 9.48 18.30 -14.90
N ARG A 1160 10.25 17.21 -14.78
CA ARG A 1160 11.69 17.16 -15.06
C ARG A 1160 12.00 16.26 -16.27
N LEU A 1161 10.99 15.88 -17.05
CA LEU A 1161 11.09 14.88 -18.11
C LEU A 1161 10.77 15.48 -19.48
N GLY A 1162 11.45 14.99 -20.51
CA GLY A 1162 11.00 15.16 -21.90
C GLY A 1162 9.83 14.22 -22.22
N PRO A 1163 9.12 14.41 -23.34
CA PRO A 1163 7.93 13.64 -23.68
C PRO A 1163 8.21 12.13 -23.86
N THR A 1164 9.30 11.75 -24.53
CA THR A 1164 9.64 10.33 -24.69
C THR A 1164 10.06 9.73 -23.35
N LEU A 1165 10.88 10.45 -22.59
CA LEU A 1165 11.31 10.02 -21.26
C LEU A 1165 10.12 9.83 -20.30
N MET A 1166 9.13 10.73 -20.33
CA MET A 1166 7.90 10.62 -19.54
C MET A 1166 7.09 9.36 -19.87
N CYS A 1167 6.96 9.03 -21.16
CA CYS A 1167 6.31 7.79 -21.60
C CYS A 1167 7.03 6.53 -21.08
N LEU A 1168 8.37 6.48 -21.19
CA LEU A 1168 9.15 5.32 -20.74
C LEU A 1168 9.08 5.13 -19.22
N LEU A 1169 9.28 6.22 -18.46
CA LEU A 1169 9.24 6.14 -16.99
C LEU A 1169 7.83 5.83 -16.48
N SER A 1170 6.79 6.47 -17.01
CA SER A 1170 5.40 6.17 -16.60
C SER A 1170 5.01 4.73 -16.91
N THR A 1171 5.49 4.17 -18.03
CA THR A 1171 5.30 2.75 -18.37
C THR A 1171 5.96 1.85 -17.33
N GLN A 1172 7.23 2.07 -16.97
CA GLN A 1172 7.93 1.23 -15.99
C GLN A 1172 7.29 1.34 -14.61
N PHE A 1173 7.07 2.55 -14.10
CA PHE A 1173 6.49 2.77 -12.77
C PHE A 1173 5.07 2.21 -12.65
N ARG A 1174 4.27 2.24 -13.72
CA ARG A 1174 2.97 1.55 -13.74
C ARG A 1174 3.13 0.04 -13.61
N ARG A 1175 4.06 -0.57 -14.36
CA ARG A 1175 4.27 -2.02 -14.35
C ARG A 1175 4.68 -2.53 -12.96
N ILE A 1176 5.63 -1.87 -12.31
CA ILE A 1176 6.11 -2.29 -10.97
C ILE A 1176 5.11 -2.00 -9.85
N ARG A 1177 4.12 -1.13 -10.08
CA ARG A 1177 3.01 -0.89 -9.15
C ARG A 1177 1.88 -1.89 -9.35
N ASP A 1178 1.42 -2.04 -10.59
CA ASP A 1178 0.22 -2.81 -10.91
C ASP A 1178 0.52 -4.32 -10.93
N GLY A 1179 1.74 -4.75 -11.28
CA GLY A 1179 2.16 -6.15 -11.26
C GLY A 1179 2.79 -6.59 -9.93
N ASP A 1180 2.71 -5.79 -8.87
CA ASP A 1180 3.24 -6.12 -7.54
C ASP A 1180 2.12 -6.56 -6.61
N ARG A 1181 2.04 -7.87 -6.34
CA ARG A 1181 1.01 -8.45 -5.46
C ARG A 1181 1.10 -7.92 -4.02
N LEU A 1182 2.29 -7.50 -3.60
CA LEU A 1182 2.55 -7.01 -2.25
C LEU A 1182 2.70 -5.48 -2.21
N TRP A 1183 2.21 -4.78 -3.25
CA TRP A 1183 2.07 -3.33 -3.26
C TRP A 1183 1.31 -2.86 -2.02
N TYR A 1184 1.78 -1.79 -1.38
CA TYR A 1184 1.31 -1.41 -0.04
C TYR A 1184 -0.19 -1.06 0.03
N GLU A 1185 -0.79 -0.61 -1.07
CA GLU A 1185 -2.24 -0.34 -1.14
C GLU A 1185 -3.05 -1.54 -1.64
N ASN A 1186 -2.42 -2.65 -2.02
CA ASN A 1186 -3.15 -3.83 -2.45
C ASN A 1186 -3.90 -4.40 -1.23
N PRO A 1187 -5.23 -4.64 -1.33
CA PRO A 1187 -5.99 -5.19 -0.22
C PRO A 1187 -5.39 -6.49 0.34
N GLY A 1188 -5.46 -6.65 1.66
CA GLY A 1188 -4.89 -7.79 2.38
C GLY A 1188 -3.39 -7.69 2.67
N VAL A 1189 -2.65 -6.76 2.05
CA VAL A 1189 -1.22 -6.54 2.39
C VAL A 1189 -1.10 -5.87 3.76
N PHE A 1190 -1.87 -4.81 4.02
CA PHE A 1190 -1.98 -4.17 5.31
C PHE A 1190 -3.44 -4.01 5.70
N THR A 1191 -3.74 -3.97 7.00
CA THR A 1191 -5.09 -3.63 7.47
C THR A 1191 -5.42 -2.16 7.13
N PRO A 1192 -6.68 -1.74 7.04
CA PRO A 1192 -7.03 -0.34 6.77
C PRO A 1192 -6.41 0.65 7.78
N ALA A 1193 -6.30 0.25 9.05
CA ALA A 1193 -5.65 1.06 10.09
C ALA A 1193 -4.14 1.19 9.87
N GLN A 1194 -3.46 0.09 9.55
CA GLN A 1194 -2.04 0.07 9.19
C GLN A 1194 -1.76 0.92 7.94
N LEU A 1195 -2.59 0.76 6.89
CA LEU A 1195 -2.46 1.52 5.65
C LEU A 1195 -2.64 3.04 5.89
N THR A 1196 -3.58 3.42 6.75
CA THR A 1196 -3.77 4.82 7.16
C THR A 1196 -2.51 5.39 7.79
N GLN A 1197 -1.82 4.61 8.63
CA GLN A 1197 -0.55 5.02 9.25
C GLN A 1197 0.58 5.10 8.24
N ILE A 1198 0.73 4.13 7.32
CA ILE A 1198 1.75 4.17 6.26
C ILE A 1198 1.58 5.43 5.39
N LYS A 1199 0.34 5.81 5.06
CA LYS A 1199 0.04 7.01 4.27
C LYS A 1199 0.34 8.34 4.97
N GLN A 1200 0.71 8.32 6.24
CA GLN A 1200 1.18 9.50 6.98
C GLN A 1200 2.72 9.62 6.98
N THR A 1201 3.42 8.60 6.49
CA THR A 1201 4.89 8.58 6.50
C THR A 1201 5.47 9.58 5.50
N SER A 1202 6.60 10.16 5.84
CA SER A 1202 7.30 11.12 4.98
C SER A 1202 8.81 10.96 5.14
N LEU A 1203 9.57 11.30 4.10
CA LEU A 1203 11.03 11.30 4.21
C LEU A 1203 11.52 12.32 5.26
N ALA A 1204 10.75 13.40 5.49
CA ALA A 1204 10.98 14.35 6.58
C ALA A 1204 10.95 13.66 7.96
N ARG A 1205 9.96 12.80 8.19
CA ARG A 1205 9.84 12.02 9.43
C ARG A 1205 11.00 11.04 9.59
N VAL A 1206 11.34 10.29 8.54
CA VAL A 1206 12.47 9.34 8.55
C VAL A 1206 13.78 10.06 8.85
N LEU A 1207 14.00 11.26 8.30
CA LEU A 1207 15.16 12.12 8.62
C LEU A 1207 15.18 12.52 10.09
N CYS A 1208 14.05 12.96 10.63
CA CYS A 1208 13.95 13.36 12.03
C CYS A 1208 14.18 12.20 13.01
N ASP A 1209 13.69 11.00 12.71
CA ASP A 1209 13.84 9.84 13.60
C ASP A 1209 15.27 9.27 13.58
N ASN A 1210 15.94 9.35 12.42
CA ASN A 1210 17.18 8.61 12.18
C ASN A 1210 18.44 9.47 11.99
N GLY A 1211 18.30 10.78 11.77
CA GLY A 1211 19.41 11.73 11.76
C GLY A 1211 20.09 11.81 13.13
N ASP A 1212 21.38 12.09 13.19
CA ASP A 1212 22.15 12.17 14.43
C ASP A 1212 21.61 13.26 15.37
N ASN A 1213 21.41 14.47 14.85
CA ASN A 1213 20.90 15.66 15.55
C ASN A 1213 20.04 16.53 14.61
N ILE A 1214 19.19 15.93 13.79
CA ILE A 1214 18.24 16.66 12.93
C ILE A 1214 16.99 16.97 13.74
N THR A 1215 16.79 18.25 14.10
CA THR A 1215 15.64 18.73 14.87
C THR A 1215 14.67 19.56 14.04
N ARG A 1216 15.09 20.04 12.88
CA ARG A 1216 14.29 20.86 11.96
C ARG A 1216 14.48 20.41 10.52
N VAL A 1217 13.37 20.25 9.80
CA VAL A 1217 13.32 19.84 8.39
C VAL A 1217 12.14 20.50 7.69
N GLN A 1218 12.17 20.60 6.37
CA GLN A 1218 10.99 20.97 5.59
C GLN A 1218 9.92 19.88 5.69
N HIS A 1219 8.65 20.27 5.65
CA HIS A 1219 7.54 19.31 5.56
C HIS A 1219 7.64 18.44 4.30
N ASP A 1220 8.10 19.02 3.19
CA ASP A 1220 8.41 18.31 1.95
C ASP A 1220 9.88 18.53 1.61
N VAL A 1221 10.74 17.59 2.02
CA VAL A 1221 12.21 17.70 1.93
C VAL A 1221 12.74 17.74 0.50
N PHE A 1222 11.89 17.50 -0.48
CA PHE A 1222 12.23 17.65 -1.89
C PHE A 1222 12.06 19.09 -2.39
N LYS A 1223 11.39 19.98 -1.64
CA LYS A 1223 11.16 21.39 -2.04
C LYS A 1223 12.13 22.34 -1.36
N VAL A 1224 12.64 23.30 -2.13
CA VAL A 1224 13.54 24.34 -1.61
C VAL A 1224 12.78 25.21 -0.61
N ALA A 1225 13.43 25.55 0.50
CA ALA A 1225 12.95 26.49 1.51
C ALA A 1225 14.14 27.27 2.08
N GLU A 1226 13.90 28.48 2.57
CA GLU A 1226 14.93 29.35 3.14
C GLU A 1226 14.97 29.19 4.66
N PHE A 1227 16.00 28.56 5.22
CA PHE A 1227 16.11 28.41 6.68
C PHE A 1227 16.15 29.78 7.40
N PRO A 1228 15.37 30.01 8.48
CA PRO A 1228 14.51 29.05 9.20
C PRO A 1228 13.06 28.95 8.67
N HIS A 1229 12.68 29.73 7.67
CA HIS A 1229 11.33 29.76 7.08
C HIS A 1229 11.04 28.51 6.24
N GLY A 1230 9.87 27.90 6.43
CA GLY A 1230 9.51 26.65 5.74
C GLY A 1230 10.11 25.38 6.37
N TYR A 1231 10.82 25.50 7.49
CA TYR A 1231 11.31 24.38 8.30
C TYR A 1231 10.45 24.21 9.57
N SER A 1232 9.88 23.01 9.73
CA SER A 1232 9.12 22.61 10.92
C SER A 1232 10.02 21.95 11.94
N ASN A 1233 9.63 21.98 13.21
CA ASN A 1233 10.28 21.16 14.22
C ASN A 1233 9.91 19.69 13.99
N CYS A 1234 10.85 18.80 14.26
CA CYS A 1234 10.61 17.37 14.16
C CYS A 1234 9.50 16.87 15.11
N GLU A 1235 9.15 17.61 16.16
CA GLU A 1235 8.02 17.24 17.04
C GLU A 1235 6.65 17.42 16.38
N ASP A 1236 6.55 18.34 15.40
CA ASP A 1236 5.32 18.66 14.69
C ASP A 1236 5.05 17.75 13.48
N ILE A 1237 6.02 16.92 13.10
CA ILE A 1237 5.92 16.02 11.95
C ILE A 1237 5.36 14.67 12.40
N PRO A 1238 4.21 14.23 11.87
CA PRO A 1238 3.53 13.01 12.31
C PRO A 1238 4.44 11.78 12.33
N LYS A 1239 4.31 10.98 13.40
CA LYS A 1239 5.01 9.70 13.55
C LYS A 1239 4.11 8.55 13.10
N LEU A 1240 4.71 7.53 12.50
CA LEU A 1240 4.04 6.27 12.23
C LEU A 1240 3.61 5.62 13.56
N ASP A 1241 2.31 5.46 13.78
CA ASP A 1241 1.79 4.79 14.98
C ASP A 1241 1.81 3.27 14.83
N LEU A 1242 2.88 2.65 15.33
CA LEU A 1242 3.09 1.20 15.28
C LEU A 1242 2.11 0.40 16.15
N ARG A 1243 1.28 1.03 16.99
CA ARG A 1243 0.24 0.32 17.75
C ARG A 1243 -0.76 -0.41 16.85
N MET A 1244 -0.89 0.00 15.59
CA MET A 1244 -1.73 -0.70 14.59
C MET A 1244 -1.14 -2.06 14.15
N TRP A 1245 0.09 -2.40 14.56
CA TRP A 1245 0.72 -3.71 14.39
C TRP A 1245 0.75 -4.53 15.68
N GLN A 1246 0.12 -4.04 16.75
CA GLN A 1246 0.00 -4.80 17.98
C GLN A 1246 -0.94 -5.98 17.75
N ASP A 1247 -0.43 -7.20 17.94
CA ASP A 1247 -1.22 -8.42 17.93
C ASP A 1247 -1.84 -8.56 19.33
N CYS A 1248 -3.18 -8.61 19.42
CA CYS A 1248 -3.82 -8.81 20.71
C CYS A 1248 -3.54 -10.24 21.19
N CYS A 1249 -3.01 -10.38 22.41
CA CYS A 1249 -2.94 -11.66 23.08
C CYS A 1249 -4.36 -12.26 23.17
N GLU A 1250 -4.53 -13.52 22.75
CA GLU A 1250 -5.66 -14.34 23.21
C GLU A 1250 -5.74 -14.39 24.74
#